data_AF-A0A7V6IMZ3-F1
#
_entry.id   AF-A0A7V6IMZ3-F1
#
_cell.length_a   1.000
_cell.length_b   1.000
_cell.length_c   1.000
_cell.angle_alpha   90.00
_cell.angle_beta   90.00
_cell.angle_gamma   90.00
#
_symmetry.space_group_name_H-M   'P 1'
#
loop_
_entity.id
_entity.type
_entity.pdbx_description
1 polymer ?
#
loop_
_entity_poly.entity_id
_entity_poly.type
_entity_poly.pdbx_seq_one_letter_code
_entity_poly.pdbx_strand_id
1 'polypeptide(L)'
;MLAKPLAELLRPQALEDYIGQSHLLGEGGILRTAIENKALHSMILWGPPGVGKTTLAFLMAKLTDMDFYMLSAINSGVKDIREIFQKAEESSNKTLLFIDEIHRFSKSQQDSLLGAVEKGVVTLIGATTENPSFEVISPLLSRCQVYVLKTLDKSSLEKIITRATDFLEKELNCSIEIAENEALLQISGGDARKLINAIELIVTTLLRSEKGKLLINNELVLKIIQQNLLLYDKKGENHYDIISAFIKSIRGSDPNAAVYWLARMLMAGEDPLFIARRMIILAVEDIGNANPNALLLANNCFQAVHQIGLPEGRIVLSQTAIYLASSPKSNASYLAIEDAMQWVEKTGNLPVPLHLRNAPTALMKELNYGKNYQYAHQFENNFVEQEFLPQSISGKKFYEPQDNRRENELRKYLKNCWKNKYRYIFLLLLSFSFFFKLIGQDIHYSQFNLAPLNLNPALTGVIDGICRAGINQKTQWLSVTKPFLTFSGSFDAPVYKNNQRRELIGLGLLINVDRAGDSYYTTFQPLLSMAFVKSLDRRNRHKLSIGGYCGIQQRMLNYDALTFDEQYQHGYYSADNPITENFPKSKILFFDWGLGANWSFFASSATSFIAGVSASHLNQPRMSFENSSLVRLPVRTNLYFSSTFPVSESLLLNPMIFTSFQRRFYEVNFGVNLEYLFADKRDSQITFGVGTFYRWNDALILILTTRWQNCKFGISYDFNISTLTRASHVRGGVELSLMYIFRRVAIKSAGREPCPFDIM
;
A
#
# COMPACT_ATOMS: atom_id res chain seq x y z
N MET A 1 -6.70 -33.56 41.99
CA MET A 1 -6.03 -32.49 41.23
C MET A 1 -4.57 -32.86 41.14
N LEU A 2 -3.94 -32.67 39.98
CA LEU A 2 -2.50 -32.88 39.82
C LEU A 2 -1.74 -31.93 40.76
N ALA A 3 -0.65 -32.41 41.39
CA ALA A 3 0.14 -31.62 42.33
C ALA A 3 0.99 -30.53 41.64
N LYS A 4 1.21 -30.66 40.32
CA LYS A 4 1.91 -29.71 39.45
C LYS A 4 1.20 -29.65 38.09
N PRO A 5 1.31 -28.54 37.33
CA PRO A 5 0.75 -28.45 35.99
C PRO A 5 1.26 -29.57 35.08
N LEU A 6 0.40 -30.09 34.21
CA LEU A 6 0.74 -31.21 33.33
C LEU A 6 1.93 -30.90 32.41
N ALA A 7 2.04 -29.65 31.95
CA ALA A 7 3.17 -29.20 31.13
C ALA A 7 4.54 -29.32 31.85
N GLU A 8 4.58 -29.25 33.18
CA GLU A 8 5.82 -29.48 33.94
C GLU A 8 6.09 -30.97 34.14
N LEU A 9 5.05 -31.76 34.39
CA LEU A 9 5.15 -33.22 34.57
C LEU A 9 5.59 -33.93 33.28
N LEU A 10 5.13 -33.45 32.13
CA LEU A 10 5.47 -34.00 30.81
C LEU A 10 6.79 -33.47 30.25
N ARG A 11 7.52 -32.62 30.99
CA ARG A 11 8.79 -32.06 30.49
C ARG A 11 9.77 -33.20 30.17
N PRO A 12 10.24 -33.33 28.91
CA PRO A 12 11.21 -34.33 28.48
C PRO A 12 12.42 -34.43 29.41
N GLN A 13 12.85 -35.67 29.69
CA GLN A 13 14.00 -35.96 30.57
C GLN A 13 15.23 -36.46 29.81
N ALA A 14 15.05 -36.82 28.54
CA ALA A 14 16.06 -37.29 27.59
C ALA A 14 15.86 -36.62 26.22
N LEU A 15 16.84 -36.73 25.31
CA LEU A 15 16.76 -36.13 23.97
C LEU A 15 15.72 -36.84 23.09
N GLU A 16 15.58 -38.15 23.26
CA GLU A 16 14.65 -39.01 22.52
C GLU A 16 13.19 -38.66 22.82
N ASP A 17 12.96 -38.14 24.01
CA ASP A 17 11.67 -37.66 24.50
C ASP A 17 11.32 -36.26 23.96
N TYR A 18 12.28 -35.54 23.38
CA TYR A 18 12.06 -34.19 22.89
C TYR A 18 11.37 -34.23 21.52
N ILE A 19 10.15 -33.73 21.45
CA ILE A 19 9.33 -33.76 20.25
C ILE A 19 9.48 -32.43 19.48
N GLY A 20 9.90 -32.53 18.21
CA GLY A 20 10.08 -31.41 17.29
C GLY A 20 11.54 -31.00 17.08
N GLN A 21 11.75 -29.93 16.31
CA GLN A 21 13.09 -29.37 16.01
C GLN A 21 14.10 -30.37 15.42
N SER A 22 13.64 -31.30 14.57
CA SER A 22 14.49 -32.33 13.95
C SER A 22 15.64 -31.76 13.12
N HIS A 23 15.53 -30.53 12.60
CA HIS A 23 16.62 -29.86 11.90
C HIS A 23 17.79 -29.45 12.81
N LEU A 24 17.59 -29.39 14.13
CA LEU A 24 18.64 -29.09 15.11
C LEU A 24 19.05 -30.33 15.93
N LEU A 25 18.08 -31.20 16.23
CA LEU A 25 18.23 -32.32 17.17
C LEU A 25 18.10 -33.71 16.50
N GLY A 26 17.84 -33.76 15.19
CA GLY A 26 17.86 -34.99 14.42
C GLY A 26 19.27 -35.57 14.28
N GLU A 27 19.38 -36.70 13.59
CA GLU A 27 20.67 -37.32 13.29
C GLU A 27 21.57 -36.36 12.49
N GLY A 28 22.79 -36.13 12.95
CA GLY A 28 23.70 -35.12 12.39
C GLY A 28 23.33 -33.66 12.68
N GLY A 29 22.30 -33.40 13.50
CA GLY A 29 21.90 -32.06 13.92
C GLY A 29 22.99 -31.35 14.72
N ILE A 30 23.17 -30.05 14.47
CA ILE A 30 24.26 -29.26 15.07
C ILE A 30 24.16 -29.19 16.60
N LEU A 31 22.96 -29.04 17.15
CA LEU A 31 22.76 -29.00 18.61
C LEU A 31 22.89 -30.38 19.23
N ARG A 32 22.42 -31.43 18.55
CA ARG A 32 22.63 -32.81 18.99
C ARG A 32 24.13 -33.13 19.11
N THR A 33 24.89 -32.83 18.07
CA THR A 33 26.34 -33.03 18.02
C THR A 33 27.06 -32.24 19.13
N ALA A 34 26.63 -31.01 19.41
CA ALA A 34 27.21 -30.20 20.48
C ALA A 34 26.91 -30.76 21.89
N ILE A 35 25.70 -31.29 22.11
CA ILE A 35 25.30 -31.94 23.36
C ILE A 35 26.08 -33.24 23.57
N GLU A 36 26.13 -34.10 22.55
CA GLU A 36 26.84 -35.40 22.59
C GLU A 36 28.34 -35.22 22.84
N ASN A 37 28.97 -34.18 22.27
CA ASN A 37 30.37 -33.86 22.49
C ASN A 37 30.64 -33.00 23.75
N LYS A 38 29.62 -32.68 24.55
CA LYS A 38 29.70 -31.77 25.72
C LYS A 38 30.39 -30.43 25.41
N ALA A 39 30.18 -29.91 24.21
CA ALA A 39 30.82 -28.72 23.67
C ALA A 39 29.80 -27.61 23.39
N LEU A 40 29.01 -27.24 24.41
CA LEU A 40 28.03 -26.16 24.31
C LEU A 40 28.72 -24.80 24.26
N HIS A 41 28.24 -23.95 23.35
CA HIS A 41 28.61 -22.54 23.25
C HIS A 41 27.42 -21.66 23.62
N SER A 42 27.69 -20.39 23.94
CA SER A 42 26.62 -19.43 24.22
C SER A 42 25.73 -19.23 23.00
N MET A 43 24.42 -19.16 23.21
CA MET A 43 23.45 -19.15 22.13
C MET A 43 22.16 -18.39 22.46
N ILE A 44 21.44 -17.99 21.41
CA ILE A 44 20.09 -17.43 21.49
C ILE A 44 19.11 -18.38 20.79
N LEU A 45 18.15 -18.90 21.54
CA LEU A 45 17.04 -19.70 21.03
C LEU A 45 15.90 -18.76 20.64
N TRP A 46 15.67 -18.62 19.33
CA TRP A 46 14.60 -17.79 18.79
C TRP A 46 13.48 -18.66 18.22
N GLY A 47 12.26 -18.45 18.70
CA GLY A 47 11.09 -19.13 18.15
C GLY A 47 9.81 -18.78 18.89
N PRO A 48 8.64 -19.19 18.37
CA PRO A 48 7.34 -18.90 18.98
C PRO A 48 7.20 -19.52 20.39
N PRO A 49 6.18 -19.11 21.18
CA PRO A 49 5.92 -19.75 22.46
C PRO A 49 5.63 -21.25 22.28
N GLY A 50 5.92 -22.05 23.31
CA GLY A 50 5.56 -23.47 23.32
C GLY A 50 6.38 -24.42 22.47
N VAL A 51 7.39 -23.96 21.74
CA VAL A 51 8.23 -24.81 20.87
C VAL A 51 9.38 -25.54 21.59
N GLY A 52 9.48 -25.39 22.92
CA GLY A 52 10.42 -26.12 23.77
C GLY A 52 11.74 -25.42 24.13
N LYS A 53 11.87 -24.09 23.95
CA LYS A 53 13.09 -23.32 24.29
C LYS A 53 13.63 -23.60 25.71
N THR A 54 12.79 -23.44 26.73
CA THR A 54 13.17 -23.68 28.14
C THR A 54 13.51 -25.14 28.40
N THR A 55 12.72 -26.06 27.84
CA THR A 55 12.95 -27.51 27.94
C THR A 55 14.30 -27.90 27.33
N LEU A 56 14.64 -27.33 26.17
CA LEU A 56 15.88 -27.62 25.48
C LEU A 56 17.09 -27.15 26.29
N ALA A 57 17.05 -25.93 26.85
CA ALA A 57 18.08 -25.42 27.74
C ALA A 57 18.28 -26.31 28.99
N PHE A 58 17.18 -26.76 29.59
CA PHE A 58 17.23 -27.67 30.73
C PHE A 58 17.88 -29.03 30.36
N LEU A 59 17.49 -29.62 29.23
CA LEU A 59 18.09 -30.86 28.74
C LEU A 59 19.58 -30.70 28.42
N MET A 60 19.96 -29.58 27.78
CA MET A 60 21.35 -29.26 27.49
C MET A 60 22.20 -29.25 28.76
N ALA A 61 21.76 -28.56 29.81
CA ALA A 61 22.48 -28.53 31.08
C ALA A 61 22.61 -29.93 31.70
N LYS A 62 21.49 -30.67 31.76
CA LYS A 62 21.45 -32.01 32.37
C LYS A 62 22.35 -33.01 31.63
N LEU A 63 22.33 -33.00 30.30
CA LEU A 63 23.08 -33.97 29.47
C LEU A 63 24.58 -33.64 29.38
N THR A 64 24.94 -32.37 29.61
CA THR A 64 26.34 -31.92 29.61
C THR A 64 26.94 -31.78 31.01
N ASP A 65 26.19 -32.13 32.06
CA ASP A 65 26.61 -32.08 33.46
C ASP A 65 27.02 -30.67 33.91
N MET A 66 26.18 -29.68 33.56
CA MET A 66 26.36 -28.27 33.92
C MET A 66 25.36 -27.84 34.99
N ASP A 67 25.80 -26.95 35.89
CA ASP A 67 24.91 -26.31 36.85
C ASP A 67 23.92 -25.40 36.11
N PHE A 68 22.62 -25.56 36.35
CA PHE A 68 21.57 -24.83 35.64
C PHE A 68 20.99 -23.72 36.51
N TYR A 69 21.13 -22.47 36.05
CA TYR A 69 20.43 -21.31 36.63
C TYR A 69 19.47 -20.71 35.61
N MET A 70 18.25 -20.43 36.05
CA MET A 70 17.21 -19.82 35.22
C MET A 70 16.85 -18.44 35.77
N LEU A 71 16.93 -17.43 34.90
CA LEU A 71 16.40 -16.10 35.12
C LEU A 71 15.26 -15.80 34.14
N SER A 72 14.27 -15.04 34.60
CA SER A 72 13.28 -14.42 33.72
C SER A 72 13.62 -12.95 33.57
N ALA A 73 13.78 -12.48 32.34
CA ALA A 73 14.16 -11.10 32.07
C ALA A 73 13.11 -10.06 32.53
N ILE A 74 11.88 -10.51 32.82
CA ILE A 74 10.77 -9.67 33.29
C ILE A 74 10.96 -9.27 34.75
N ASN A 75 11.50 -10.18 35.57
CA ASN A 75 11.54 -10.02 37.03
C ASN A 75 12.97 -9.92 37.60
N SER A 76 14.00 -10.03 36.75
CA SER A 76 15.40 -10.09 37.19
C SER A 76 16.15 -8.78 36.91
N GLY A 77 16.90 -8.29 37.89
CA GLY A 77 17.77 -7.12 37.79
C GLY A 77 19.24 -7.48 37.57
N VAL A 78 20.11 -6.46 37.46
CA VAL A 78 21.58 -6.64 37.36
C VAL A 78 22.16 -7.32 38.60
N LYS A 79 21.51 -7.15 39.77
CA LYS A 79 21.94 -7.79 41.01
C LYS A 79 21.83 -9.31 40.94
N ASP A 80 20.69 -9.84 40.48
CA ASP A 80 20.45 -11.28 40.37
C ASP A 80 21.44 -11.94 39.40
N ILE A 81 21.77 -11.25 38.30
CA ILE A 81 22.79 -11.67 37.34
C ILE A 81 24.16 -11.80 38.01
N ARG A 82 24.58 -10.79 38.80
CA ARG A 82 25.87 -10.79 39.49
C ARG A 82 25.94 -11.88 40.58
N GLU A 83 24.85 -12.13 41.29
CA GLU A 83 24.79 -13.20 42.29
C GLU A 83 25.00 -14.58 41.64
N ILE A 84 24.48 -14.79 40.43
CA ILE A 84 24.72 -16.03 39.68
C ILE A 84 26.18 -16.11 39.19
N PHE A 85 26.77 -15.01 38.73
CA PHE A 85 28.17 -15.01 38.31
C PHE A 85 29.11 -15.37 39.46
N GLN A 86 28.86 -14.83 40.65
CA GLN A 86 29.64 -15.20 41.83
C GLN A 86 29.53 -16.70 42.13
N LYS A 87 28.30 -17.25 42.10
CA LYS A 87 28.08 -18.69 42.29
C LYS A 87 28.75 -19.54 41.20
N ALA A 88 28.75 -19.06 39.96
CA ALA A 88 29.39 -19.73 38.83
C ALA A 88 30.93 -19.73 38.94
N GLU A 89 31.53 -18.66 39.47
CA GLU A 89 32.98 -18.58 39.73
C GLU A 89 33.41 -19.48 40.91
N GLU A 90 32.54 -19.68 41.89
CA GLU A 90 32.77 -20.56 43.05
C GLU A 90 32.49 -22.05 42.76
N SER A 91 31.75 -22.37 41.68
CA SER A 91 31.40 -23.75 41.33
C SER A 91 32.57 -24.47 40.65
N SER A 92 32.74 -25.76 40.97
CA SER A 92 33.66 -26.66 40.26
C SER A 92 33.13 -27.11 38.89
N ASN A 93 31.81 -26.97 38.66
CA ASN A 93 31.16 -27.36 37.42
C ASN A 93 30.96 -26.17 36.49
N LYS A 94 30.93 -26.44 35.19
CA LYS A 94 30.55 -25.40 34.22
C LYS A 94 29.11 -24.98 34.47
N THR A 95 28.84 -23.68 34.37
CA THR A 95 27.51 -23.14 34.64
C THR A 95 26.80 -22.77 33.34
N LEU A 96 25.53 -23.19 33.20
CA LEU A 96 24.61 -22.77 32.14
C LEU A 96 23.60 -21.77 32.71
N LEU A 97 23.66 -20.53 32.22
CA LEU A 97 22.71 -19.48 32.57
C LEU A 97 21.64 -19.36 31.48
N PHE A 98 20.41 -19.75 31.80
CA PHE A 98 19.25 -19.57 30.94
C PHE A 98 18.53 -18.27 31.27
N ILE A 99 18.28 -17.44 30.25
CA ILE A 99 17.54 -16.18 30.39
C ILE A 99 16.32 -16.22 29.48
N ASP A 100 15.14 -16.36 30.08
CA ASP A 100 13.88 -16.33 29.34
C ASP A 100 13.47 -14.89 29.01
N GLU A 101 12.87 -14.70 27.84
CA GLU A 101 12.44 -13.39 27.32
C GLU A 101 13.59 -12.35 27.29
N ILE A 102 14.80 -12.75 26.88
CA ILE A 102 16.03 -11.93 26.95
C ILE A 102 15.88 -10.54 26.28
N HIS A 103 14.99 -10.40 25.30
CA HIS A 103 14.64 -9.12 24.67
C HIS A 103 14.04 -8.08 25.64
N ARG A 104 13.57 -8.50 26.83
CA ARG A 104 13.03 -7.59 27.86
C ARG A 104 14.11 -6.93 28.72
N PHE A 105 15.33 -7.43 28.70
CA PHE A 105 16.45 -6.78 29.38
C PHE A 105 16.82 -5.46 28.69
N SER A 106 17.01 -4.43 29.50
CA SER A 106 17.62 -3.18 29.05
C SER A 106 19.03 -3.40 28.51
N LYS A 107 19.52 -2.49 27.67
CA LYS A 107 20.90 -2.56 27.14
C LYS A 107 21.94 -2.73 28.26
N SER A 108 21.80 -1.99 29.36
CA SER A 108 22.70 -2.09 30.52
C SER A 108 22.70 -3.47 31.19
N GLN A 109 21.54 -4.15 31.24
CA GLN A 109 21.44 -5.52 31.75
C GLN A 109 22.10 -6.51 30.79
N GLN A 110 21.92 -6.32 29.48
CA GLN A 110 22.58 -7.16 28.47
C GLN A 110 24.10 -6.96 28.45
N ASP A 111 24.58 -5.72 28.58
CA ASP A 111 26.01 -5.38 28.69
C ASP A 111 26.66 -6.06 29.89
N SER A 112 25.91 -6.19 31.00
CA SER A 112 26.41 -6.87 32.20
C SER A 112 26.73 -8.36 31.97
N LEU A 113 26.17 -8.99 30.93
CA LEU A 113 26.43 -10.39 30.59
C LEU A 113 27.75 -10.59 29.83
N LEU A 114 28.26 -9.56 29.14
CA LEU A 114 29.37 -9.69 28.19
C LEU A 114 30.64 -10.24 28.82
N GLY A 115 31.06 -9.68 29.96
CA GLY A 115 32.29 -10.08 30.62
C GLY A 115 32.28 -11.55 31.08
N ALA A 116 31.14 -12.04 31.56
CA ALA A 116 30.99 -13.42 32.01
C ALA A 116 30.95 -14.40 30.82
N VAL A 117 30.31 -14.02 29.72
CA VAL A 117 30.25 -14.82 28.49
C VAL A 117 31.64 -14.90 27.81
N GLU A 118 32.37 -13.79 27.73
CA GLU A 118 33.71 -13.73 27.12
C GLU A 118 34.75 -14.57 27.87
N LYS A 119 34.70 -14.51 29.20
CA LYS A 119 35.63 -15.25 30.07
C LYS A 119 35.24 -16.72 30.24
N GLY A 120 34.08 -17.13 29.70
CA GLY A 120 33.56 -18.48 29.85
C GLY A 120 33.10 -18.83 31.27
N VAL A 121 32.80 -17.82 32.10
CA VAL A 121 32.26 -18.02 33.46
C VAL A 121 30.89 -18.70 33.39
N VAL A 122 30.09 -18.32 32.38
CA VAL A 122 28.81 -18.97 32.09
C VAL A 122 28.67 -19.26 30.60
N THR A 123 28.05 -20.39 30.27
CA THR A 123 27.46 -20.61 28.95
C THR A 123 26.06 -20.02 28.96
N LEU A 124 25.85 -18.93 28.21
CA LEU A 124 24.57 -18.23 28.16
C LEU A 124 23.63 -18.88 27.15
N ILE A 125 22.39 -19.19 27.57
CA ILE A 125 21.29 -19.49 26.66
C ILE A 125 20.18 -18.46 26.84
N GLY A 126 20.06 -17.52 25.89
CA GLY A 126 18.94 -16.58 25.86
C GLY A 126 17.76 -17.13 25.06
N ALA A 127 16.53 -16.99 25.54
CA ALA A 127 15.33 -17.33 24.79
C ALA A 127 14.53 -16.08 24.43
N THR A 128 14.00 -16.03 23.20
CA THR A 128 13.16 -14.91 22.75
C THR A 128 12.12 -15.37 21.73
N THR A 129 10.95 -14.73 21.75
CA THR A 129 9.94 -14.81 20.69
C THR A 129 10.15 -13.73 19.62
N GLU A 130 10.70 -12.60 20.03
CA GLU A 130 11.04 -11.48 19.14
C GLU A 130 12.32 -11.75 18.37
N ASN A 131 12.44 -11.13 17.19
CA ASN A 131 13.63 -11.27 16.37
C ASN A 131 14.87 -10.71 17.11
N PRO A 132 15.88 -11.55 17.40
CA PRO A 132 17.01 -11.16 18.22
C PRO A 132 17.85 -10.03 17.62
N SER A 133 17.83 -9.80 16.30
CA SER A 133 18.62 -8.74 15.66
C SER A 133 18.20 -7.32 16.05
N PHE A 134 16.96 -7.14 16.53
CA PHE A 134 16.43 -5.84 16.95
C PHE A 134 16.57 -5.59 18.45
N GLU A 135 16.37 -6.63 19.27
CA GLU A 135 16.21 -6.48 20.71
C GLU A 135 17.44 -6.91 21.52
N VAL A 136 18.34 -7.71 20.94
CA VAL A 136 19.59 -8.13 21.58
C VAL A 136 20.74 -7.28 21.07
N ILE A 137 21.54 -6.72 21.98
CA ILE A 137 22.66 -5.85 21.62
C ILE A 137 23.69 -6.59 20.74
N SER A 138 24.24 -5.90 19.73
CA SER A 138 25.20 -6.49 18.80
C SER A 138 26.43 -7.12 19.47
N PRO A 139 27.00 -6.55 20.56
CA PRO A 139 28.10 -7.20 21.28
C PRO A 139 27.73 -8.58 21.82
N LEU A 140 26.51 -8.77 22.34
CA LEU A 140 26.09 -10.06 22.86
C LEU A 140 25.80 -11.05 21.73
N LEU A 141 25.14 -10.60 20.65
CA LEU A 141 24.93 -11.42 19.45
C LEU A 141 26.22 -11.90 18.81
N SER A 142 27.27 -11.07 18.79
CA SER A 142 28.56 -11.49 18.23
C SER A 142 29.26 -12.62 19.02
N ARG A 143 28.80 -12.90 20.25
CA ARG A 143 29.32 -13.95 21.15
C ARG A 143 28.35 -15.12 21.31
N CYS A 144 27.18 -15.05 20.69
CA CYS A 144 26.13 -16.05 20.81
C CYS A 144 25.68 -16.54 19.43
N GLN A 145 25.62 -17.85 19.24
CA GLN A 145 25.03 -18.41 18.02
C GLN A 145 23.49 -18.31 18.08
N VAL A 146 22.83 -17.91 17.00
CA VAL A 146 21.36 -17.84 16.96
C VAL A 146 20.80 -19.13 16.35
N TYR A 147 19.92 -19.81 17.09
CA TYR A 147 19.22 -21.00 16.63
C TYR A 147 17.72 -20.75 16.53
N VAL A 148 17.15 -21.03 15.35
CA VAL A 148 15.72 -20.85 15.07
C VAL A 148 14.95 -22.13 15.36
N LEU A 149 14.03 -22.05 16.31
CA LEU A 149 13.06 -23.10 16.62
C LEU A 149 11.76 -22.83 15.85
N LYS A 150 11.34 -23.82 15.07
CA LYS A 150 10.13 -23.74 14.24
C LYS A 150 8.88 -24.05 15.06
N THR A 151 7.72 -23.58 14.60
CA THR A 151 6.41 -24.03 15.09
C THR A 151 6.29 -25.55 14.96
N LEU A 152 5.61 -26.19 15.92
CA LEU A 152 5.41 -27.64 15.87
C LEU A 152 4.41 -27.99 14.77
N ASP A 153 4.76 -28.99 13.97
CA ASP A 153 3.90 -29.51 12.92
C ASP A 153 2.83 -30.47 13.48
N LYS A 154 1.82 -30.78 12.66
CA LYS A 154 0.71 -31.65 13.04
C LYS A 154 1.20 -32.99 13.63
N SER A 155 2.19 -33.62 13.00
CA SER A 155 2.70 -34.92 13.45
C SER A 155 3.37 -34.85 14.83
N SER A 156 4.06 -33.75 15.13
CA SER A 156 4.66 -33.51 16.45
C SER A 156 3.58 -33.27 17.51
N LEU A 157 2.55 -32.48 17.19
CA LEU A 157 1.45 -32.21 18.12
C LEU A 157 0.65 -33.47 18.44
N GLU A 158 0.40 -34.33 17.45
CA GLU A 158 -0.27 -35.63 17.66
C GLU A 158 0.51 -36.53 18.62
N LYS A 159 1.84 -36.60 18.49
CA LYS A 159 2.69 -37.34 19.46
C LYS A 159 2.60 -36.76 20.87
N ILE A 160 2.49 -35.43 21.00
CA ILE A 160 2.34 -34.76 22.29
C ILE A 160 0.97 -35.06 22.89
N ILE A 161 -0.09 -35.08 22.07
CA ILE A 161 -1.44 -35.49 22.49
C ILE A 161 -1.40 -36.89 23.08
N THR A 162 -0.86 -37.88 22.35
CA THR A 162 -0.75 -39.27 22.82
C THR A 162 0.04 -39.36 24.13
N ARG A 163 1.19 -38.69 24.21
CA ARG A 163 2.00 -38.70 25.44
C ARG A 163 1.25 -38.09 26.63
N ALA A 164 0.49 -37.03 26.41
CA ALA A 164 -0.29 -36.38 27.46
C ALA A 164 -1.47 -37.24 27.93
N THR A 165 -2.19 -37.88 27.00
CA THR A 165 -3.29 -38.79 27.34
C THR A 165 -2.79 -40.01 28.08
N ASP A 166 -1.74 -40.67 27.59
CA ASP A 166 -1.17 -41.89 28.21
C ASP A 166 -0.70 -41.62 29.64
N PHE A 167 -0.16 -40.43 29.90
CA PHE A 167 0.23 -40.02 31.24
C PHE A 167 -0.98 -39.80 32.15
N LEU A 168 -2.01 -39.10 31.66
CA LEU A 168 -3.23 -38.82 32.42
C LEU A 168 -4.05 -40.08 32.71
N GLU A 169 -4.13 -41.02 31.77
CA GLU A 169 -4.81 -42.30 31.99
C GLU A 169 -4.20 -43.07 33.17
N LYS A 170 -2.85 -43.09 33.24
CA LYS A 170 -2.11 -43.74 34.34
C LYS A 170 -2.29 -43.00 35.67
N GLU A 171 -2.14 -41.68 35.66
CA GLU A 171 -2.14 -40.88 36.88
C GLU A 171 -3.55 -40.72 37.49
N LEU A 172 -4.59 -40.66 36.65
CA LEU A 172 -5.98 -40.41 37.07
C LEU A 172 -6.85 -41.67 37.06
N ASN A 173 -6.29 -42.82 36.67
CA ASN A 173 -6.96 -44.11 36.56
C ASN A 173 -8.29 -44.01 35.78
N CYS A 174 -8.24 -43.36 34.61
CA CYS A 174 -9.35 -43.20 33.68
C CYS A 174 -8.95 -43.67 32.27
N SER A 175 -9.93 -43.87 31.38
CA SER A 175 -9.69 -44.15 29.97
C SER A 175 -10.07 -42.92 29.15
N ILE A 176 -9.16 -42.44 28.31
CA ILE A 176 -9.32 -41.24 27.48
C ILE A 176 -9.31 -41.68 26.01
N GLU A 177 -10.42 -41.46 25.31
CA GLU A 177 -10.50 -41.68 23.87
C GLU A 177 -10.66 -40.34 23.15
N ILE A 178 -9.73 -40.02 22.26
CA ILE A 178 -9.83 -38.86 21.37
C ILE A 178 -10.43 -39.33 20.04
N ALA A 179 -11.71 -39.06 19.85
CA ALA A 179 -12.41 -39.40 18.61
C ALA A 179 -11.99 -38.47 17.46
N GLU A 180 -11.76 -37.20 17.78
CA GLU A 180 -11.40 -36.14 16.83
C GLU A 180 -10.40 -35.18 17.49
N ASN A 181 -9.36 -34.76 16.77
CA ASN A 181 -8.26 -33.96 17.32
C ASN A 181 -8.11 -32.58 16.65
N GLU A 182 -8.90 -32.26 15.63
CA GLU A 182 -8.75 -31.04 14.83
C GLU A 182 -8.89 -29.78 15.69
N ALA A 183 -9.86 -29.75 16.60
CA ALA A 183 -10.07 -28.61 17.50
C ALA A 183 -8.90 -28.42 18.47
N LEU A 184 -8.32 -29.51 18.99
CA LEU A 184 -7.14 -29.45 19.86
C LEU A 184 -5.93 -28.90 19.11
N LEU A 185 -5.71 -29.37 17.89
CA LEU A 185 -4.63 -28.90 17.01
C LEU A 185 -4.81 -27.42 16.67
N GLN A 186 -6.03 -27.00 16.32
CA GLN A 186 -6.36 -25.60 16.00
C GLN A 186 -6.13 -24.68 17.20
N ILE A 187 -6.55 -25.07 18.40
CA ILE A 187 -6.39 -24.27 19.63
C ILE A 187 -4.92 -24.16 20.02
N SER A 188 -4.12 -25.19 19.76
CA SER A 188 -2.68 -25.15 20.05
C SER A 188 -1.94 -24.10 19.21
N GLY A 189 -2.33 -23.91 17.94
CA GLY A 189 -1.59 -23.04 17.01
C GLY A 189 -0.11 -23.42 16.86
N GLY A 190 0.26 -24.69 17.08
CA GLY A 190 1.67 -25.11 17.07
C GLY A 190 2.43 -24.93 18.40
N ASP A 191 1.74 -24.55 19.49
CA ASP A 191 2.29 -24.40 20.84
C ASP A 191 1.97 -25.64 21.71
N ALA A 192 2.99 -26.41 22.09
CA ALA A 192 2.82 -27.61 22.92
C ALA A 192 2.28 -27.31 24.32
N ARG A 193 2.67 -26.19 24.92
CA ARG A 193 2.24 -25.82 26.27
C ARG A 193 0.75 -25.50 26.28
N LYS A 194 0.26 -24.76 25.27
CA LYS A 194 -1.18 -24.51 25.08
C LYS A 194 -1.96 -25.81 24.87
N LEU A 195 -1.43 -26.71 24.04
CA LEU A 195 -2.05 -28.01 23.79
C LEU A 195 -2.19 -28.83 25.07
N ILE A 196 -1.09 -29.00 25.81
CA ILE A 196 -1.07 -29.78 27.05
C ILE A 196 -2.03 -29.19 28.10
N ASN A 197 -2.05 -27.86 28.25
CA ASN A 197 -2.95 -27.18 29.17
C ASN A 197 -4.43 -27.35 28.76
N ALA A 198 -4.73 -27.35 27.45
CA ALA A 198 -6.07 -27.59 26.94
C ALA A 198 -6.54 -29.02 27.28
N ILE A 199 -5.67 -30.02 27.08
CA ILE A 199 -5.95 -31.41 27.43
C ILE A 199 -6.18 -31.55 28.95
N GLU A 200 -5.29 -30.98 29.76
CA GLU A 200 -5.41 -30.99 31.23
C GLU A 200 -6.76 -30.39 31.68
N LEU A 201 -7.15 -29.26 31.10
CA LEU A 201 -8.41 -28.58 31.39
C LEU A 201 -9.63 -29.45 31.02
N ILE A 202 -9.64 -30.02 29.81
CA ILE A 202 -10.75 -30.84 29.33
C ILE A 202 -10.91 -32.07 30.22
N VAL A 203 -9.83 -32.82 30.45
CA VAL A 203 -9.86 -34.04 31.26
C VAL A 203 -10.29 -33.73 32.68
N THR A 204 -9.74 -32.68 33.30
CA THR A 204 -10.11 -32.29 34.67
C THR A 204 -11.57 -31.84 34.78
N THR A 205 -12.12 -31.23 33.72
CA THR A 205 -13.53 -30.82 33.68
C THR A 205 -14.45 -32.02 33.54
N LEU A 206 -14.13 -32.95 32.64
CA LEU A 206 -14.95 -34.13 32.39
C LEU A 206 -14.95 -35.11 33.56
N LEU A 207 -13.82 -35.28 34.26
CA LEU A 207 -13.73 -36.10 35.47
C LEU A 207 -14.63 -35.61 36.62
N ARG A 208 -15.06 -34.33 36.59
CA ARG A 208 -16.01 -33.80 37.57
C ARG A 208 -17.46 -34.16 37.22
N SER A 209 -17.77 -34.37 35.94
CA SER A 209 -19.13 -34.64 35.46
C SER A 209 -19.43 -36.13 35.30
N GLU A 210 -18.46 -36.94 34.89
CA GLU A 210 -18.65 -38.36 34.58
C GLU A 210 -17.53 -39.23 35.19
N LYS A 211 -17.88 -40.42 35.69
CA LYS A 211 -16.90 -41.42 36.16
C LYS A 211 -16.77 -42.51 35.11
N GLY A 212 -15.57 -42.69 34.54
CA GLY A 212 -15.26 -43.77 33.62
C GLY A 212 -14.51 -43.32 32.37
N LYS A 213 -14.99 -43.74 31.20
CA LYS A 213 -14.40 -43.47 29.89
C LYS A 213 -14.72 -42.05 29.43
N LEU A 214 -13.69 -41.25 29.16
CA LEU A 214 -13.80 -39.87 28.71
C LEU A 214 -13.66 -39.82 27.19
N LEU A 215 -14.75 -39.46 26.50
CA LEU A 215 -14.75 -39.27 25.05
C LEU A 215 -14.53 -37.79 24.71
N ILE A 216 -13.45 -37.48 24.00
CA ILE A 216 -13.10 -36.12 23.57
C ILE A 216 -13.33 -36.00 22.06
N ASN A 217 -14.21 -35.08 21.66
CA ASN A 217 -14.50 -34.73 20.27
C ASN A 217 -14.40 -33.21 20.04
N ASN A 218 -14.48 -32.76 18.78
CA ASN A 218 -14.26 -31.35 18.45
C ASN A 218 -15.30 -30.40 19.07
N GLU A 219 -16.58 -30.81 19.13
CA GLU A 219 -17.66 -30.01 19.71
C GLU A 219 -17.43 -29.75 21.22
N LEU A 220 -17.04 -30.79 21.95
CA LEU A 220 -16.79 -30.74 23.39
C LEU A 220 -15.56 -29.90 23.72
N VAL A 221 -14.49 -30.05 22.92
CA VAL A 221 -13.27 -29.23 23.02
C VAL A 221 -13.62 -27.74 22.89
N LEU A 222 -14.39 -27.37 21.86
CA LEU A 222 -14.79 -25.98 21.63
C LEU A 222 -15.70 -25.46 22.75
N LYS A 223 -16.66 -26.26 23.22
CA LYS A 223 -17.58 -25.87 24.30
C LYS A 223 -16.85 -25.57 25.61
N ILE A 224 -15.96 -26.46 26.05
CA ILE A 224 -15.22 -26.30 27.32
C ILE A 224 -14.25 -25.13 27.23
N ILE A 225 -13.54 -25.00 26.10
CA ILE A 225 -12.52 -23.97 25.94
C ILE A 225 -13.14 -22.59 25.71
N GLN A 226 -14.24 -22.45 24.96
CA GLN A 226 -14.96 -21.18 24.81
C GLN A 226 -15.57 -20.68 26.12
N GLN A 227 -16.13 -21.57 26.94
CA GLN A 227 -16.65 -21.20 28.26
C GLN A 227 -15.55 -20.69 29.20
N ASN A 228 -14.31 -21.17 29.03
CA ASN A 228 -13.17 -20.74 29.83
C ASN A 228 -12.39 -19.54 29.24
N LEU A 229 -12.42 -19.35 27.91
CA LEU A 229 -11.85 -18.17 27.20
C LEU A 229 -12.56 -16.86 27.56
N LEU A 230 -13.85 -16.92 27.91
CA LEU A 230 -14.59 -15.79 28.48
C LEU A 230 -14.03 -15.31 29.83
N LEU A 231 -13.17 -16.11 30.48
CA LEU A 231 -12.55 -15.80 31.76
C LEU A 231 -11.04 -15.54 31.69
N TYR A 232 -10.33 -15.88 30.59
CA TYR A 232 -8.89 -15.60 30.48
C TYR A 232 -8.32 -15.79 29.06
N ASP A 233 -7.76 -14.74 28.44
CA ASP A 233 -6.55 -14.82 27.60
C ASP A 233 -5.87 -13.45 27.47
N LYS A 234 -4.76 -13.27 28.19
CA LYS A 234 -3.88 -12.08 28.13
C LYS A 234 -2.63 -12.29 27.26
N LYS A 235 -2.45 -13.44 26.58
CA LYS A 235 -1.18 -13.80 25.91
C LYS A 235 -1.31 -14.66 24.63
N GLY A 236 -2.47 -14.69 23.97
CA GLY A 236 -2.69 -15.42 22.71
C GLY A 236 -2.36 -14.66 21.41
N GLU A 237 -2.39 -15.32 20.25
CA GLU A 237 -2.33 -14.68 18.92
C GLU A 237 -3.46 -13.64 18.74
N ASN A 238 -4.64 -13.92 19.32
CA ASN A 238 -5.77 -12.99 19.38
C ASN A 238 -5.40 -11.64 20.02
N HIS A 239 -4.49 -11.61 21.02
CA HIS A 239 -4.03 -10.35 21.60
C HIS A 239 -3.32 -9.49 20.55
N TYR A 240 -2.39 -10.09 19.78
CA TYR A 240 -1.65 -9.41 18.72
C TYR A 240 -2.56 -8.99 17.56
N ASP A 241 -3.50 -9.83 17.17
CA ASP A 241 -4.44 -9.50 16.10
C ASP A 241 -5.38 -8.36 16.50
N ILE A 242 -5.89 -8.36 17.73
CA ILE A 242 -6.80 -7.31 18.21
C ILE A 242 -6.06 -5.98 18.38
N ILE A 243 -4.86 -5.96 19.00
CA ILE A 243 -4.09 -4.71 19.12
C ILE A 243 -3.64 -4.20 17.74
N SER A 244 -3.31 -5.11 16.82
CA SER A 244 -2.96 -4.75 15.45
C SER A 244 -4.16 -4.18 14.70
N ALA A 245 -5.36 -4.76 14.86
CA ALA A 245 -6.60 -4.22 14.31
C ALA A 245 -6.93 -2.84 14.90
N PHE A 246 -6.71 -2.64 16.20
CA PHE A 246 -6.87 -1.34 16.88
C PHE A 246 -5.96 -0.27 16.26
N ILE A 247 -4.66 -0.55 16.18
CA ILE A 247 -3.66 0.37 15.62
C ILE A 247 -3.92 0.65 14.14
N LYS A 248 -4.24 -0.38 13.34
CA LYS A 248 -4.61 -0.21 11.93
C LYS A 248 -5.90 0.59 11.75
N SER A 249 -6.86 0.48 12.66
CA SER A 249 -8.09 1.27 12.61
C SER A 249 -7.82 2.75 12.86
N ILE A 250 -6.99 3.06 13.86
CA ILE A 250 -6.57 4.45 14.13
C ILE A 250 -5.76 5.00 12.95
N ARG A 251 -4.79 4.24 12.44
CA ARG A 251 -4.00 4.59 11.24
C ARG A 251 -4.88 4.81 10.01
N GLY A 252 -5.87 3.93 9.81
CA GLY A 252 -6.89 4.00 8.76
C GLY A 252 -7.92 5.13 8.96
N SER A 253 -7.82 5.89 10.05
CA SER A 253 -8.71 6.99 10.40
C SER A 253 -10.17 6.57 10.58
N ASP A 254 -10.41 5.37 11.12
CA ASP A 254 -11.73 4.87 11.51
C ASP A 254 -11.89 4.87 13.04
N PRO A 255 -12.48 5.92 13.63
CA PRO A 255 -12.69 5.99 15.07
C PRO A 255 -13.68 4.95 15.58
N ASN A 256 -14.62 4.49 14.75
CA ASN A 256 -15.63 3.51 15.18
C ASN A 256 -14.99 2.13 15.35
N ALA A 257 -14.21 1.70 14.36
CA ALA A 257 -13.45 0.47 14.45
C ALA A 257 -12.43 0.53 15.59
N ALA A 258 -11.74 1.67 15.79
CA ALA A 258 -10.81 1.85 16.90
C ALA A 258 -11.48 1.66 18.27
N VAL A 259 -12.64 2.27 18.50
CA VAL A 259 -13.39 2.11 19.77
C VAL A 259 -13.90 0.67 19.95
N TYR A 260 -14.34 0.00 18.88
CA TYR A 260 -14.76 -1.39 18.95
C TYR A 260 -13.60 -2.33 19.37
N TRP A 261 -12.43 -2.21 18.74
CA TRP A 261 -11.27 -3.02 19.10
C TRP A 261 -10.74 -2.68 20.50
N LEU A 262 -10.81 -1.42 20.90
CA LEU A 262 -10.54 -1.00 22.28
C LEU A 262 -11.46 -1.70 23.28
N ALA A 263 -12.77 -1.71 23.03
CA ALA A 263 -13.74 -2.37 23.88
C ALA A 263 -13.47 -3.89 23.96
N ARG A 264 -13.15 -4.53 22.83
CA ARG A 264 -12.74 -5.94 22.79
C ARG A 264 -11.52 -6.23 23.66
N MET A 265 -10.49 -5.39 23.61
CA MET A 265 -9.30 -5.52 24.46
C MET A 265 -9.64 -5.37 25.94
N LEU A 266 -10.41 -4.33 26.30
CA LEU A 266 -10.79 -4.08 27.69
C LEU A 266 -11.66 -5.21 28.27
N MET A 267 -12.59 -5.75 27.48
CA MET A 267 -13.42 -6.90 27.88
C MET A 267 -12.62 -8.20 27.98
N ALA A 268 -11.59 -8.36 27.15
CA ALA A 268 -10.62 -9.47 27.26
C ALA A 268 -9.63 -9.27 28.44
N GLY A 269 -9.73 -8.15 29.16
CA GLY A 269 -8.93 -7.86 30.35
C GLY A 269 -7.57 -7.22 30.06
N GLU A 270 -7.28 -6.82 28.83
CA GLU A 270 -5.99 -6.26 28.39
C GLU A 270 -5.45 -5.17 29.31
N ASP A 271 -4.12 -5.07 29.47
CA ASP A 271 -3.50 -4.01 30.28
C ASP A 271 -3.81 -2.62 29.68
N PRO A 272 -4.56 -1.74 30.38
CA PRO A 272 -4.87 -0.39 29.89
C PRO A 272 -3.61 0.44 29.58
N LEU A 273 -2.53 0.20 30.33
CA LEU A 273 -1.26 0.89 30.11
C LEU A 273 -0.56 0.39 28.86
N PHE A 274 -0.72 -0.89 28.50
CA PHE A 274 -0.23 -1.42 27.23
C PHE A 274 -0.91 -0.75 26.04
N ILE A 275 -2.24 -0.61 26.08
CA ILE A 275 -3.01 0.08 25.04
C ILE A 275 -2.53 1.54 24.91
N ALA A 276 -2.40 2.25 26.03
CA ALA A 276 -1.93 3.63 26.04
C ALA A 276 -0.48 3.77 25.50
N ARG A 277 0.44 2.84 25.81
CA ARG A 277 1.79 2.81 25.21
C ARG A 277 1.73 2.69 23.68
N ARG A 278 0.88 1.82 23.15
CA ARG A 278 0.72 1.65 21.70
C ARG A 278 0.16 2.91 21.03
N MET A 279 -0.69 3.67 21.72
CA MET A 279 -1.20 4.96 21.25
C MET A 279 -0.12 6.05 21.22
N ILE A 280 0.82 6.05 22.17
CA ILE A 280 1.98 6.95 22.16
C ILE A 280 2.86 6.68 20.92
N ILE A 281 3.17 5.42 20.65
CA ILE A 281 3.96 5.01 19.47
C ILE A 281 3.25 5.45 18.19
N LEU A 282 1.96 5.13 18.07
CA LEU A 282 1.16 5.55 16.92
C LEU A 282 1.14 7.08 16.73
N ALA A 283 1.09 7.85 17.82
CA ALA A 283 1.08 9.31 17.74
C ALA A 283 2.34 9.90 17.08
N VAL A 284 3.49 9.23 17.20
CA VAL A 284 4.74 9.68 16.57
C VAL A 284 5.03 8.97 15.25
N GLU A 285 4.56 7.73 15.08
CA GLU A 285 4.77 6.92 13.88
C GLU A 285 3.80 7.29 12.74
N ASP A 286 2.52 7.43 13.06
CA ASP A 286 1.46 7.57 12.05
C ASP A 286 0.85 8.97 11.97
N ILE A 287 1.09 9.84 12.96
CA ILE A 287 0.59 11.23 13.00
C ILE A 287 1.76 12.23 12.94
N GLY A 288 2.78 12.05 13.77
CA GLY A 288 4.02 12.83 13.72
C GLY A 288 3.79 14.35 13.75
N ASN A 289 4.51 15.07 12.89
CA ASN A 289 4.42 16.54 12.82
C ASN A 289 3.15 17.05 12.11
N ALA A 290 2.29 16.17 11.59
CA ALA A 290 1.00 16.58 11.04
C ALA A 290 0.06 17.09 12.14
N ASN A 291 0.15 16.51 13.35
CA ASN A 291 -0.50 17.03 14.55
C ASN A 291 0.37 16.73 15.80
N PRO A 292 1.28 17.64 16.17
CA PRO A 292 2.16 17.45 17.32
C PRO A 292 1.43 17.26 18.66
N ASN A 293 0.19 17.76 18.78
CA ASN A 293 -0.62 17.60 19.98
C ASN A 293 -1.06 16.15 20.22
N ALA A 294 -1.00 15.28 19.21
CA ALA A 294 -1.31 13.87 19.34
C ALA A 294 -0.41 13.17 20.37
N LEU A 295 0.90 13.47 20.37
CA LEU A 295 1.83 12.92 21.35
C LEU A 295 1.51 13.44 22.77
N LEU A 296 1.20 14.73 22.90
CA LEU A 296 0.84 15.32 24.19
C LEU A 296 -0.41 14.65 24.77
N LEU A 297 -1.45 14.47 23.95
CA LEU A 297 -2.69 13.84 24.38
C LEU A 297 -2.48 12.34 24.71
N ALA A 298 -1.73 11.61 23.90
CA ALA A 298 -1.42 10.20 24.15
C ALA A 298 -0.60 10.01 25.44
N ASN A 299 0.35 10.90 25.71
CA ASN A 299 1.13 10.87 26.95
C ASN A 299 0.27 11.19 28.18
N ASN A 300 -0.61 12.21 28.08
CA ASN A 300 -1.55 12.53 29.14
C ASN A 300 -2.57 11.40 29.37
N CYS A 301 -2.99 10.72 28.30
CA CYS A 301 -3.82 9.52 28.38
C CYS A 301 -3.14 8.42 29.19
N PHE A 302 -1.88 8.11 28.90
CA PHE A 302 -1.10 7.13 29.65
C PHE A 302 -1.03 7.48 31.14
N GLN A 303 -0.70 8.74 31.48
CA GLN A 303 -0.64 9.20 32.87
C GLN A 303 -2.00 9.13 33.57
N ALA A 304 -3.06 9.60 32.92
CA ALA A 304 -4.41 9.59 33.48
C ALA A 304 -4.93 8.17 33.69
N VAL A 305 -4.70 7.26 32.73
CA VAL A 305 -5.08 5.84 32.87
C VAL A 305 -4.31 5.17 34.01
N HIS A 306 -3.02 5.49 34.17
CA HIS A 306 -2.21 5.01 35.29
C HIS A 306 -2.71 5.50 36.65
N GLN A 307 -3.16 6.75 36.74
CA GLN A 307 -3.63 7.34 37.99
C GLN A 307 -5.07 6.94 38.34
N ILE A 308 -5.96 6.83 37.34
CA ILE A 308 -7.39 6.58 37.54
C ILE A 308 -7.69 5.07 37.63
N GLY A 309 -7.04 4.23 36.81
CA GLY A 309 -7.37 2.80 36.71
C GLY A 309 -8.69 2.53 35.97
N LEU A 310 -9.10 1.25 35.93
CA LEU A 310 -10.41 0.83 35.39
C LEU A 310 -11.47 0.76 36.50
N PRO A 311 -12.76 1.02 36.19
CA PRO A 311 -13.34 1.12 34.85
C PRO A 311 -13.25 2.52 34.20
N GLU A 312 -13.08 3.62 34.93
CA GLU A 312 -13.15 5.00 34.42
C GLU A 312 -12.09 5.31 33.35
N GLY A 313 -10.89 4.73 33.46
CA GLY A 313 -9.80 4.86 32.48
C GLY A 313 -10.20 4.46 31.06
N ARG A 314 -11.23 3.62 30.87
CA ARG A 314 -11.78 3.27 29.55
C ARG A 314 -12.24 4.50 28.76
N ILE A 315 -12.73 5.54 29.46
CA ILE A 315 -13.25 6.76 28.85
C ILE A 315 -12.09 7.59 28.30
N VAL A 316 -11.02 7.73 29.07
CA VAL A 316 -9.80 8.45 28.66
C VAL A 316 -9.14 7.76 27.46
N LEU A 317 -9.06 6.43 27.47
CA LEU A 317 -8.57 5.64 26.35
C LEU A 317 -9.42 5.87 25.09
N SER A 318 -10.75 5.81 25.23
CA SER A 318 -11.68 6.00 24.11
C SER A 318 -11.57 7.39 23.49
N GLN A 319 -11.59 8.45 24.32
CA GLN A 319 -11.44 9.83 23.86
C GLN A 319 -10.12 10.02 23.09
N THR A 320 -9.03 9.47 23.61
CA THR A 320 -7.72 9.60 23.00
C THR A 320 -7.66 8.80 21.69
N ALA A 321 -8.23 7.60 21.65
CA ALA A 321 -8.28 6.78 20.43
C ALA A 321 -9.06 7.47 19.30
N ILE A 322 -10.19 8.09 19.63
CA ILE A 322 -10.98 8.89 18.69
C ILE A 322 -10.15 10.08 18.17
N TYR A 323 -9.47 10.82 19.06
CA TYR A 323 -8.65 11.95 18.67
C TYR A 323 -7.50 11.57 17.73
N LEU A 324 -6.80 10.47 18.02
CA LEU A 324 -5.72 9.96 17.18
C LEU A 324 -6.28 9.46 15.83
N ALA A 325 -7.43 8.78 15.83
CA ALA A 325 -8.07 8.29 14.61
C ALA A 325 -8.48 9.46 13.70
N SER A 326 -8.98 10.55 14.29
CA SER A 326 -9.39 11.77 13.57
C SER A 326 -8.24 12.75 13.27
N SER A 327 -7.01 12.48 13.71
CA SER A 327 -5.85 13.34 13.44
C SER A 327 -5.31 13.16 12.00
N PRO A 328 -4.76 14.22 11.37
CA PRO A 328 -4.07 14.08 10.09
C PRO A 328 -2.88 13.12 10.23
N LYS A 329 -2.67 12.27 9.23
CA LYS A 329 -1.64 11.22 9.27
C LYS A 329 -0.37 11.69 8.58
N SER A 330 0.77 11.38 9.20
CA SER A 330 2.10 11.54 8.59
C SER A 330 3.09 10.62 9.28
N ASN A 331 3.77 9.81 8.49
CA ASN A 331 4.91 9.01 8.90
C ASN A 331 6.26 9.64 8.48
N ALA A 332 6.28 10.93 8.12
CA ALA A 332 7.48 11.62 7.64
C ALA A 332 8.64 11.56 8.63
N SER A 333 8.34 11.76 9.93
CA SER A 333 9.36 11.76 10.98
C SER A 333 9.89 10.35 11.25
N TYR A 334 9.02 9.34 11.16
CA TYR A 334 9.39 7.94 11.27
C TYR A 334 10.29 7.50 10.10
N LEU A 335 9.89 7.78 8.86
CA LEU A 335 10.70 7.45 7.68
C LEU A 335 12.05 8.19 7.67
N ALA A 336 12.10 9.42 8.20
CA ALA A 336 13.34 10.18 8.25
C ALA A 336 14.41 9.53 9.14
N ILE A 337 14.03 8.96 10.29
CA ILE A 337 14.99 8.26 11.16
C ILE A 337 15.37 6.90 10.58
N GLU A 338 14.43 6.16 9.99
CA GLU A 338 14.70 4.88 9.30
C GLU A 338 15.69 5.08 8.14
N ASP A 339 15.46 6.07 7.30
CA ASP A 339 16.36 6.42 6.19
C ASP A 339 17.74 6.82 6.72
N ALA A 340 17.81 7.62 7.78
CA ALA A 340 19.07 8.02 8.39
C ALA A 340 19.85 6.82 8.95
N MET A 341 19.17 5.90 9.65
CA MET A 341 19.77 4.68 10.20
C MET A 341 20.32 3.78 9.09
N GLN A 342 19.53 3.54 8.03
CA GLN A 342 20.00 2.77 6.87
C GLN A 342 21.21 3.40 6.18
N TRP A 343 21.30 4.73 6.17
CA TRP A 343 22.47 5.42 5.61
C TRP A 343 23.70 5.30 6.50
N VAL A 344 23.54 5.36 7.82
CA VAL A 344 24.63 5.13 8.78
C VAL A 344 25.16 3.70 8.65
N GLU A 345 24.28 2.70 8.52
CA GLU A 345 24.68 1.30 8.27
C GLU A 345 25.51 1.16 6.98
N LYS A 346 25.14 1.87 5.91
CA LYS A 346 25.83 1.80 4.61
C LYS A 346 27.15 2.56 4.58
N THR A 347 27.23 3.70 5.25
CA THR A 347 28.39 4.62 5.15
C THR A 347 29.38 4.46 6.30
N GLY A 348 29.00 3.73 7.35
CA GLY A 348 29.80 3.58 8.56
C GLY A 348 29.92 4.88 9.34
N ASN A 349 31.00 5.01 10.13
CA ASN A 349 31.20 6.14 11.02
C ASN A 349 31.84 7.34 10.29
N LEU A 350 31.07 8.03 9.45
CA LEU A 350 31.53 9.26 8.79
C LEU A 350 31.94 10.32 9.85
N PRO A 351 33.11 10.95 9.70
CA PRO A 351 33.60 11.90 10.70
C PRO A 351 32.74 13.17 10.75
N VAL A 352 32.48 13.67 11.96
CA VAL A 352 31.82 14.97 12.17
C VAL A 352 32.66 16.08 11.51
N PRO A 353 32.07 16.98 10.70
CA PRO A 353 32.77 18.13 10.11
C PRO A 353 33.52 18.97 11.16
N LEU A 354 34.74 19.41 10.85
CA LEU A 354 35.63 20.10 11.81
C LEU A 354 34.97 21.32 12.47
N HIS A 355 34.23 22.11 11.70
CA HIS A 355 33.51 23.30 12.18
C HIS A 355 32.33 22.99 13.10
N LEU A 356 31.88 21.74 13.22
CA LEU A 356 30.83 21.32 14.18
C LEU A 356 31.42 20.65 15.43
N ARG A 357 32.73 20.37 15.46
CA ARG A 357 33.38 19.72 16.61
C ARG A 357 33.56 20.72 17.75
N ASN A 358 33.43 20.22 18.98
CA ASN A 358 33.85 20.98 20.15
C ASN A 358 35.38 21.02 20.25
N ALA A 359 35.92 22.17 20.66
CA ALA A 359 37.36 22.38 20.88
C ALA A 359 37.67 22.84 22.32
N PRO A 360 37.41 22.00 23.34
CA PRO A 360 37.62 22.37 24.74
C PRO A 360 39.10 22.53 25.12
N THR A 361 40.04 21.89 24.42
CA THR A 361 41.48 21.92 24.74
C THR A 361 42.26 22.81 23.76
N ALA A 362 43.44 23.29 24.18
CA ALA A 362 44.32 24.12 23.35
C ALA A 362 44.76 23.39 22.07
N LEU A 363 45.15 22.12 22.19
CA LEU A 363 45.52 21.26 21.06
C LEU A 363 44.38 21.12 20.03
N MET A 364 43.12 20.98 20.48
CA MET A 364 41.98 20.89 19.56
C MET A 364 41.75 22.19 18.78
N LYS A 365 42.02 23.35 19.40
CA LYS A 365 41.95 24.65 18.70
C LYS A 365 43.07 24.79 17.66
N GLU A 366 44.28 24.30 17.96
CA GLU A 366 45.40 24.24 17.00
C GLU A 366 45.08 23.32 15.81
N LEU A 367 44.38 22.21 16.05
CA LEU A 367 43.88 21.29 15.02
C LEU A 367 42.62 21.82 14.28
N ASN A 368 42.27 23.09 14.47
CA ASN A 368 41.13 23.77 13.84
C ASN A 368 39.75 23.18 14.17
N TYR A 369 39.58 22.51 15.31
CA TYR A 369 38.26 22.03 15.74
C TYR A 369 37.38 23.23 16.11
N GLY A 370 36.12 23.21 15.68
CA GLY A 370 35.18 24.32 15.89
C GLY A 370 35.55 25.61 15.13
N LYS A 371 36.66 25.62 14.38
CA LYS A 371 37.07 26.77 13.58
C LYS A 371 36.07 26.98 12.45
N ASN A 372 35.66 28.24 12.24
CA ASN A 372 34.64 28.64 11.27
C ASN A 372 33.23 28.09 11.56
N TYR A 373 32.94 27.69 12.80
CA TYR A 373 31.55 27.49 13.22
C TYR A 373 30.80 28.81 13.11
N GLN A 374 29.65 28.81 12.43
CA GLN A 374 28.82 29.99 12.31
C GLN A 374 27.62 29.84 13.25
N TYR A 375 27.57 30.69 14.29
CA TYR A 375 26.52 30.63 15.29
C TYR A 375 25.23 31.25 14.76
N ALA A 376 24.21 30.43 14.50
CA ALA A 376 23.01 30.83 13.76
C ALA A 376 22.29 32.07 14.32
N HIS A 377 22.29 32.29 15.64
CA HIS A 377 21.66 33.46 16.29
C HIS A 377 22.34 34.80 15.97
N GLN A 378 23.55 34.79 15.40
CA GLN A 378 24.25 36.00 14.93
C GLN A 378 23.87 36.38 13.50
N PHE A 379 23.11 35.54 12.80
CA PHE A 379 22.68 35.77 11.43
C PHE A 379 21.20 36.17 11.37
N GLU A 380 20.83 36.82 10.28
CA GLU A 380 19.45 37.24 10.03
C GLU A 380 18.49 36.04 10.06
N ASN A 381 17.31 36.23 10.65
CA ASN A 381 16.32 35.16 10.89
C ASN A 381 16.80 33.98 11.77
N ASN A 382 17.89 34.17 12.53
CA ASN A 382 18.53 33.10 13.31
C ASN A 382 18.92 31.87 12.46
N PHE A 383 19.31 32.09 11.20
CA PHE A 383 19.63 31.01 10.26
C PHE A 383 20.95 31.29 9.54
N VAL A 384 21.76 30.23 9.37
CA VAL A 384 23.00 30.29 8.60
C VAL A 384 23.08 29.14 7.59
N GLU A 385 23.48 29.47 6.36
CA GLU A 385 23.67 28.51 5.26
C GLU A 385 25.03 27.81 5.41
N GLN A 386 25.17 26.99 6.45
CA GLN A 386 26.35 26.15 6.73
C GLN A 386 26.07 24.67 6.42
N GLU A 387 27.11 23.91 6.07
CA GLU A 387 26.99 22.45 5.93
C GLU A 387 26.98 21.77 7.30
N PHE A 388 25.95 20.96 7.57
CA PHE A 388 25.82 20.22 8.84
C PHE A 388 26.04 18.72 8.68
N LEU A 389 25.94 18.21 7.45
CA LEU A 389 26.24 16.83 7.13
C LEU A 389 27.73 16.64 6.77
N PRO A 390 28.28 15.43 6.93
CA PRO A 390 29.56 15.08 6.32
C PRO A 390 29.57 15.39 4.82
N GLN A 391 30.71 15.83 4.29
CA GLN A 391 30.84 16.27 2.90
C GLN A 391 30.43 15.19 1.89
N SER A 392 30.66 13.91 2.21
CA SER A 392 30.28 12.76 1.38
C SER A 392 28.77 12.58 1.20
N ILE A 393 27.95 13.10 2.12
CA ILE A 393 26.49 13.02 2.07
C ILE A 393 25.84 14.41 2.08
N SER A 394 26.60 15.44 1.72
CA SER A 394 26.11 16.81 1.56
C SER A 394 24.92 16.84 0.58
N GLY A 395 23.87 17.58 0.95
CA GLY A 395 22.62 17.67 0.18
C GLY A 395 21.69 16.46 0.28
N LYS A 396 22.04 15.41 1.05
CA LYS A 396 21.12 14.29 1.32
C LYS A 396 19.95 14.78 2.18
N LYS A 397 18.73 14.57 1.69
CA LYS A 397 17.49 14.84 2.39
C LYS A 397 17.00 13.57 3.10
N PHE A 398 16.85 13.65 4.42
CA PHE A 398 16.27 12.58 5.26
C PHE A 398 14.82 12.89 5.63
N TYR A 399 14.52 14.14 6.00
CA TYR A 399 13.17 14.56 6.34
C TYR A 399 12.49 15.26 5.16
N GLU A 400 11.41 14.64 4.65
CA GLU A 400 10.48 15.23 3.69
C GLU A 400 9.09 15.32 4.36
N PRO A 401 8.61 16.54 4.67
CA PRO A 401 7.26 16.72 5.22
C PRO A 401 6.19 16.12 4.28
N GLN A 402 5.09 15.56 4.79
CA GLN A 402 3.98 15.05 3.96
C GLN A 402 3.00 16.17 3.56
N ASP A 403 2.04 15.84 2.69
CA ASP A 403 1.03 16.79 2.21
C ASP A 403 -0.13 16.96 3.22
N ASN A 404 0.13 17.72 4.28
CA ASN A 404 -0.89 18.15 5.24
C ASN A 404 -0.63 19.61 5.66
N ARG A 405 -1.64 20.30 6.21
CA ARG A 405 -1.55 21.73 6.52
C ARG A 405 -0.32 22.11 7.34
N ARG A 406 -0.06 21.39 8.45
CA ARG A 406 1.00 21.69 9.40
C ARG A 406 2.39 21.44 8.80
N GLU A 407 2.56 20.30 8.13
CA GLU A 407 3.82 19.95 7.49
C GLU A 407 4.07 20.75 6.19
N ASN A 408 3.03 21.24 5.53
CA ASN A 408 3.16 22.18 4.42
C ASN A 408 3.68 23.55 4.89
N GLU A 409 3.25 24.02 6.07
CA GLU A 409 3.83 25.21 6.72
C GLU A 409 5.31 24.97 7.06
N LEU A 410 5.64 23.81 7.60
CA LEU A 410 7.03 23.41 7.88
C LEU A 410 7.87 23.32 6.60
N ARG A 411 7.33 22.75 5.50
CA ARG A 411 8.02 22.69 4.20
C ARG A 411 8.33 24.08 3.67
N LYS A 412 7.41 25.04 3.79
CA LYS A 412 7.64 26.45 3.40
C LYS A 412 8.79 27.06 4.20
N TYR A 413 8.78 26.88 5.53
CA TYR A 413 9.85 27.35 6.39
C TYR A 413 11.22 26.75 6.00
N LEU A 414 11.29 25.42 5.85
CA LEU A 414 12.51 24.72 5.47
C LEU A 414 13.00 25.10 4.06
N LYS A 415 12.09 25.32 3.10
CA LYS A 415 12.42 25.81 1.77
C LYS A 415 13.00 27.23 1.80
N ASN A 416 12.45 28.11 2.63
CA ASN A 416 12.96 29.48 2.78
C ASN A 416 14.38 29.47 3.37
N CYS A 417 14.65 28.59 4.33
CA CYS A 417 15.98 28.41 4.91
C CYS A 417 16.98 27.82 3.90
N TRP A 418 16.65 26.68 3.29
CA TRP A 418 17.61 25.86 2.54
C TRP A 418 17.56 26.02 1.02
N LYS A 419 16.65 26.85 0.50
CA LYS A 419 16.46 27.14 -0.92
C LYS A 419 16.50 25.86 -1.77
N ASN A 420 17.55 25.70 -2.58
CA ASN A 420 17.72 24.60 -3.51
C ASN A 420 18.60 23.46 -2.98
N LYS A 421 19.23 23.59 -1.79
CA LYS A 421 20.18 22.60 -1.26
C LYS A 421 19.56 21.21 -1.13
N TYR A 422 18.43 21.12 -0.45
CA TYR A 422 17.67 19.87 -0.27
C TYR A 422 16.51 19.72 -1.27
N ARG A 423 16.36 20.70 -2.19
CA ARG A 423 15.25 20.80 -3.14
C ARG A 423 13.92 20.48 -2.46
N TYR A 424 13.57 21.27 -1.44
CA TYR A 424 12.20 21.29 -0.90
C TYR A 424 11.28 21.88 -1.97
N ILE A 425 10.99 21.05 -2.95
CA ILE A 425 10.07 21.36 -4.03
C ILE A 425 8.70 21.41 -3.36
N PHE A 426 7.94 22.47 -3.67
CA PHE A 426 6.50 22.34 -3.50
C PHE A 426 6.17 21.20 -4.45
N LEU A 427 5.82 20.04 -3.92
CA LEU A 427 5.04 19.09 -4.67
C LEU A 427 3.73 19.84 -4.96
N LEU A 428 3.78 20.67 -6.00
CA LEU A 428 2.69 20.90 -6.91
C LEU A 428 2.64 19.66 -7.82
N LEU A 429 2.76 18.47 -7.22
CA LEU A 429 1.86 17.43 -7.61
C LEU A 429 0.48 18.07 -7.47
N LEU A 430 -0.32 17.96 -8.51
CA LEU A 430 -1.75 17.87 -8.36
C LEU A 430 -2.08 16.64 -7.47
N SER A 431 -1.59 16.60 -6.23
CA SER A 431 -1.94 15.61 -5.22
C SER A 431 -3.19 16.13 -4.53
N PHE A 432 -4.30 16.00 -5.25
CA PHE A 432 -5.62 15.95 -4.64
C PHE A 432 -5.68 14.69 -3.75
N SER A 433 -5.09 14.76 -2.56
CA SER A 433 -5.21 13.71 -1.54
C SER A 433 -6.58 13.81 -0.87
N PHE A 434 -7.59 13.20 -1.48
CA PHE A 434 -8.86 12.91 -0.82
C PHE A 434 -8.84 11.45 -0.36
N PHE A 435 -9.03 11.18 0.93
CA PHE A 435 -9.56 9.89 1.42
C PHE A 435 -11.06 9.75 1.05
N PHE A 436 -11.66 8.55 1.18
CA PHE A 436 -13.12 8.16 1.04
C PHE A 436 -13.55 7.20 -0.10
N LYS A 437 -13.82 5.94 0.22
CA LYS A 437 -14.38 4.84 -0.61
C LYS A 437 -15.23 5.18 -1.87
N LEU A 438 -15.04 4.33 -2.90
CA LEU A 438 -15.87 3.97 -4.08
C LEU A 438 -16.10 4.94 -5.30
N ILE A 439 -15.88 4.37 -6.51
CA ILE A 439 -16.54 4.52 -7.85
C ILE A 439 -16.07 5.59 -8.89
N GLY A 440 -15.79 5.09 -10.12
CA GLY A 440 -16.14 5.68 -11.43
C GLY A 440 -15.01 6.27 -12.27
N GLN A 441 -14.58 5.58 -13.34
CA GLN A 441 -13.75 6.12 -14.43
C GLN A 441 -14.66 6.67 -15.54
N ASP A 442 -14.40 7.89 -16.02
CA ASP A 442 -15.08 8.45 -17.19
C ASP A 442 -14.41 7.95 -18.50
N ILE A 443 -15.00 8.24 -19.65
CA ILE A 443 -14.57 7.69 -20.94
C ILE A 443 -13.10 8.02 -21.24
N HIS A 444 -12.28 7.00 -21.48
CA HIS A 444 -10.90 7.17 -21.89
C HIS A 444 -10.56 6.22 -23.06
N TYR A 445 -9.83 6.73 -24.03
CA TYR A 445 -9.37 6.00 -25.21
C TYR A 445 -7.87 5.75 -25.13
N SER A 446 -7.37 4.73 -25.80
CA SER A 446 -5.94 4.43 -25.99
C SER A 446 -5.40 5.16 -27.22
N GLN A 447 -6.25 5.47 -28.22
CA GLN A 447 -5.88 6.20 -29.43
C GLN A 447 -6.38 7.66 -29.39
N PHE A 448 -5.91 8.44 -28.41
CA PHE A 448 -6.36 9.82 -28.15
C PHE A 448 -6.37 10.74 -29.40
N ASN A 449 -5.40 10.57 -30.30
CA ASN A 449 -5.29 11.36 -31.54
C ASN A 449 -6.39 11.08 -32.56
N LEU A 450 -7.06 9.94 -32.46
CA LEU A 450 -8.17 9.55 -33.33
C LEU A 450 -9.54 9.92 -32.75
N ALA A 451 -9.59 10.52 -31.56
CA ALA A 451 -10.80 10.99 -30.90
C ALA A 451 -10.65 12.47 -30.43
N PRO A 452 -10.41 13.43 -31.36
CA PRO A 452 -10.00 14.79 -31.03
C PRO A 452 -11.04 15.58 -30.19
N LEU A 453 -12.33 15.38 -30.43
CA LEU A 453 -13.39 16.05 -29.64
C LEU A 453 -13.50 15.50 -28.22
N ASN A 454 -13.18 14.21 -27.99
CA ASN A 454 -13.08 13.64 -26.64
C ASN A 454 -11.83 14.14 -25.90
N LEU A 455 -10.75 14.42 -26.64
CA LEU A 455 -9.51 14.93 -26.08
C LEU A 455 -9.66 16.39 -25.63
N ASN A 456 -10.14 17.27 -26.51
CA ASN A 456 -10.24 18.70 -26.24
C ASN A 456 -11.26 19.40 -27.15
N PRO A 457 -12.28 20.08 -26.62
CA PRO A 457 -13.23 20.84 -27.43
C PRO A 457 -12.58 22.00 -28.22
N ALA A 458 -11.37 22.44 -27.86
CA ALA A 458 -10.62 23.43 -28.65
C ALA A 458 -10.13 22.89 -30.01
N LEU A 459 -10.25 21.58 -30.27
CA LEU A 459 -9.91 20.96 -31.55
C LEU A 459 -11.09 20.91 -32.53
N THR A 460 -12.27 21.42 -32.16
CA THR A 460 -13.45 21.48 -33.02
C THR A 460 -13.21 22.35 -34.25
N GLY A 461 -13.41 21.80 -35.44
CA GLY A 461 -13.21 22.47 -36.73
C GLY A 461 -11.74 22.76 -37.07
N VAL A 462 -10.77 22.33 -36.25
CA VAL A 462 -9.34 22.42 -36.53
C VAL A 462 -8.95 21.28 -37.48
N ILE A 463 -9.35 21.41 -38.74
CA ILE A 463 -9.16 20.37 -39.76
C ILE A 463 -8.63 20.96 -41.06
N ASP A 464 -7.90 20.12 -41.80
CA ASP A 464 -7.48 20.39 -43.17
C ASP A 464 -8.46 19.72 -44.15
N GLY A 465 -9.69 20.24 -44.18
CA GLY A 465 -10.83 19.70 -44.91
C GLY A 465 -12.10 20.55 -44.74
N ILE A 466 -13.21 20.08 -45.33
CA ILE A 466 -14.56 20.63 -45.23
C ILE A 466 -15.22 20.23 -43.91
N CYS A 467 -15.14 18.94 -43.56
CA CYS A 467 -15.62 18.39 -42.30
C CYS A 467 -14.87 17.11 -41.96
N ARG A 468 -14.96 16.67 -40.71
CA ARG A 468 -14.38 15.43 -40.19
C ARG A 468 -15.48 14.63 -39.51
N ALA A 469 -15.53 13.33 -39.80
CA ALA A 469 -16.34 12.36 -39.10
C ALA A 469 -15.43 11.32 -38.44
N GLY A 470 -15.77 10.88 -37.23
CA GLY A 470 -15.00 9.90 -36.48
C GLY A 470 -15.88 8.92 -35.74
N ILE A 471 -15.46 7.66 -35.67
CA ILE A 471 -16.09 6.62 -34.87
C ILE A 471 -14.99 5.91 -34.08
N ASN A 472 -15.21 5.70 -32.79
CA ASN A 472 -14.29 5.00 -31.90
C ASN A 472 -15.07 4.01 -31.04
N GLN A 473 -14.59 2.77 -30.98
CA GLN A 473 -15.14 1.72 -30.13
C GLN A 473 -14.02 1.15 -29.27
N LYS A 474 -14.24 1.06 -27.95
CA LYS A 474 -13.28 0.48 -27.02
C LYS A 474 -13.95 -0.51 -26.08
N THR A 475 -13.32 -1.67 -25.90
CA THR A 475 -13.66 -2.62 -24.84
C THR A 475 -12.67 -2.49 -23.69
N GLN A 476 -13.12 -2.73 -22.45
CA GLN A 476 -12.27 -2.78 -21.27
C GLN A 476 -12.63 -3.99 -20.41
N TRP A 477 -11.63 -4.52 -19.70
CA TRP A 477 -11.76 -5.68 -18.82
C TRP A 477 -12.36 -6.89 -19.52
N LEU A 478 -11.75 -7.32 -20.64
CA LEU A 478 -12.17 -8.52 -21.37
C LEU A 478 -12.13 -9.82 -20.54
N SER A 479 -11.53 -9.79 -19.35
CA SER A 479 -11.52 -10.90 -18.39
C SER A 479 -12.81 -11.04 -17.57
N VAL A 480 -13.69 -10.03 -17.54
CA VAL A 480 -14.99 -10.12 -16.86
C VAL A 480 -16.10 -10.56 -17.81
N THR A 481 -17.14 -11.22 -17.29
CA THR A 481 -18.26 -11.80 -18.05
C THR A 481 -19.00 -10.80 -18.94
N LYS A 482 -19.23 -9.57 -18.45
CA LYS A 482 -19.79 -8.46 -19.23
C LYS A 482 -18.81 -7.28 -19.25
N PRO A 483 -17.93 -7.20 -20.26
CA PRO A 483 -16.91 -6.16 -20.35
C PRO A 483 -17.53 -4.78 -20.55
N PHE A 484 -16.79 -3.76 -20.15
CA PHE A 484 -17.18 -2.37 -20.39
C PHE A 484 -17.01 -2.06 -21.88
N LEU A 485 -18.04 -1.49 -22.51
CA LEU A 485 -18.03 -1.13 -23.93
C LEU A 485 -18.37 0.35 -24.08
N THR A 486 -17.44 1.09 -24.69
CA THR A 486 -17.60 2.51 -25.04
C THR A 486 -17.69 2.63 -26.55
N PHE A 487 -18.70 3.36 -27.03
CA PHE A 487 -18.84 3.82 -28.40
C PHE A 487 -18.86 5.35 -28.46
N SER A 488 -18.13 5.94 -29.39
CA SER A 488 -18.16 7.37 -29.67
C SER A 488 -18.31 7.64 -31.15
N GLY A 489 -19.21 8.56 -31.49
CA GLY A 489 -19.37 9.13 -32.81
C GLY A 489 -19.13 10.64 -32.75
N SER A 490 -18.36 11.17 -33.69
CA SER A 490 -18.02 12.60 -33.75
C SER A 490 -18.18 13.15 -35.17
N PHE A 491 -18.61 14.40 -35.27
CA PHE A 491 -18.65 15.16 -36.51
C PHE A 491 -18.31 16.62 -36.23
N ASP A 492 -17.40 17.22 -36.98
CA ASP A 492 -17.06 18.63 -36.85
C ASP A 492 -16.65 19.30 -38.15
N ALA A 493 -16.90 20.61 -38.25
CA ALA A 493 -16.60 21.41 -39.44
C ALA A 493 -16.26 22.87 -39.07
N PRO A 494 -15.33 23.52 -39.80
CA PRO A 494 -15.18 24.97 -39.78
C PRO A 494 -16.37 25.63 -40.47
N VAL A 495 -17.21 26.31 -39.69
CA VAL A 495 -18.44 26.95 -40.18
C VAL A 495 -18.19 28.39 -40.62
N TYR A 496 -17.18 29.03 -40.04
CA TYR A 496 -16.72 30.36 -40.44
C TYR A 496 -15.21 30.40 -40.55
N LYS A 497 -14.68 31.01 -41.62
CA LYS A 497 -13.25 31.16 -41.85
C LYS A 497 -12.97 32.53 -42.46
N ASN A 498 -12.21 33.36 -41.74
CA ASN A 498 -11.75 34.66 -42.21
C ASN A 498 -10.26 34.61 -42.51
N ASN A 499 -9.91 34.54 -43.79
CA ASN A 499 -8.51 34.44 -44.21
C ASN A 499 -7.70 35.73 -43.96
N GLN A 500 -8.34 36.91 -43.96
CA GLN A 500 -7.66 38.18 -43.70
C GLN A 500 -7.29 38.34 -42.23
N ARG A 501 -8.22 38.02 -41.32
CA ARG A 501 -7.99 38.04 -39.87
C ARG A 501 -7.33 36.77 -39.33
N ARG A 502 -7.25 35.72 -40.16
CA ARG A 502 -6.74 34.39 -39.81
C ARG A 502 -7.46 33.77 -38.62
N GLU A 503 -8.79 33.87 -38.67
CA GLU A 503 -9.72 33.42 -37.65
C GLU A 503 -10.61 32.32 -38.23
N LEU A 504 -10.95 31.33 -37.40
CA LEU A 504 -11.84 30.22 -37.76
C LEU A 504 -12.76 29.91 -36.58
N ILE A 505 -14.02 29.62 -36.87
CA ILE A 505 -14.99 29.10 -35.91
C ILE A 505 -15.41 27.71 -36.38
N GLY A 506 -15.21 26.72 -35.50
CA GLY A 506 -15.65 25.35 -35.70
C GLY A 506 -16.89 25.04 -34.88
N LEU A 507 -17.80 24.23 -35.45
CA LEU A 507 -18.89 23.58 -34.74
C LEU A 507 -18.76 22.06 -34.87
N GLY A 508 -19.16 21.34 -33.84
CA GLY A 508 -19.15 19.89 -33.85
C GLY A 508 -20.17 19.25 -32.92
N LEU A 509 -20.45 18.00 -33.19
CA LEU A 509 -21.32 17.11 -32.43
C LEU A 509 -20.49 15.89 -32.00
N LEU A 510 -20.62 15.51 -30.74
CA LEU A 510 -20.01 14.34 -30.15
C LEU A 510 -21.10 13.54 -29.43
N ILE A 511 -21.19 12.25 -29.71
CA ILE A 511 -22.12 11.33 -29.06
C ILE A 511 -21.30 10.21 -28.46
N ASN A 512 -21.35 10.07 -27.14
CA ASN A 512 -20.75 8.93 -26.46
C ASN A 512 -21.81 8.03 -25.83
N VAL A 513 -21.58 6.72 -25.91
CA VAL A 513 -22.42 5.68 -25.33
C VAL A 513 -21.54 4.69 -24.59
N ASP A 514 -21.74 4.57 -23.28
CA ASP A 514 -21.09 3.54 -22.46
C ASP A 514 -22.10 2.50 -22.01
N ARG A 515 -21.68 1.24 -21.97
CA ARG A 515 -22.44 0.13 -21.39
C ARG A 515 -21.54 -0.75 -20.51
N ALA A 516 -22.01 -1.10 -19.31
CA ALA A 516 -21.24 -1.86 -18.35
C ALA A 516 -22.08 -2.78 -17.45
N GLY A 517 -21.48 -3.90 -17.04
CA GLY A 517 -21.95 -4.74 -15.94
C GLY A 517 -23.27 -5.47 -16.19
N ASP A 518 -23.70 -6.23 -15.18
CA ASP A 518 -24.89 -7.07 -15.25
C ASP A 518 -26.20 -6.29 -15.26
N SER A 519 -26.25 -5.15 -14.58
CA SER A 519 -27.39 -4.22 -14.55
C SER A 519 -27.58 -3.42 -15.85
N TYR A 520 -26.80 -3.71 -16.90
CA TYR A 520 -26.76 -2.95 -18.14
C TYR A 520 -26.66 -1.43 -17.91
N TYR A 521 -25.77 -1.03 -17.01
CA TYR A 521 -25.51 0.38 -16.73
C TYR A 521 -25.16 1.09 -18.04
N THR A 522 -25.94 2.09 -18.41
CA THR A 522 -25.83 2.77 -19.71
C THR A 522 -25.69 4.27 -19.51
N THR A 523 -24.70 4.89 -20.15
CA THR A 523 -24.55 6.35 -20.20
C THR A 523 -24.65 6.82 -21.64
N PHE A 524 -25.48 7.84 -21.91
CA PHE A 524 -25.65 8.47 -23.21
C PHE A 524 -25.33 9.97 -23.11
N GLN A 525 -24.35 10.43 -23.89
CA GLN A 525 -23.79 11.79 -23.81
C GLN A 525 -23.78 12.48 -25.18
N PRO A 526 -24.87 13.14 -25.59
CA PRO A 526 -24.87 14.04 -26.74
C PRO A 526 -24.29 15.41 -26.33
N LEU A 527 -23.21 15.83 -26.97
CA LEU A 527 -22.48 17.06 -26.68
C LEU A 527 -22.32 17.88 -27.96
N LEU A 528 -22.68 19.16 -27.88
CA LEU A 528 -22.38 20.15 -28.91
C LEU A 528 -21.09 20.87 -28.53
N SER A 529 -20.17 21.02 -29.48
CA SER A 529 -18.88 21.66 -29.28
C SER A 529 -18.71 22.84 -30.23
N MET A 530 -18.01 23.88 -29.76
CA MET A 530 -17.64 25.04 -30.55
C MET A 530 -16.22 25.47 -30.20
N ALA A 531 -15.43 25.86 -31.19
CA ALA A 531 -14.10 26.42 -30.96
C ALA A 531 -13.84 27.65 -31.82
N PHE A 532 -13.13 28.60 -31.25
CA PHE A 532 -12.54 29.74 -31.94
C PHE A 532 -11.03 29.53 -32.07
N VAL A 533 -10.52 29.70 -33.28
CA VAL A 533 -9.12 29.47 -33.63
C VAL A 533 -8.55 30.75 -34.22
N LYS A 534 -7.38 31.16 -33.72
CA LYS A 534 -6.66 32.34 -34.19
C LYS A 534 -5.21 32.03 -34.46
N SER A 535 -4.74 32.46 -35.62
CA SER A 535 -3.31 32.49 -35.93
C SER A 535 -2.63 33.69 -35.27
N LEU A 536 -1.54 33.46 -34.56
CA LEU A 536 -0.79 34.49 -33.84
C LEU A 536 0.31 35.15 -34.70
N ASP A 537 0.70 34.55 -35.81
CA ASP A 537 1.79 35.03 -36.65
C ASP A 537 1.40 35.21 -38.13
N ARG A 538 2.22 35.98 -38.86
CA ARG A 538 1.99 36.24 -40.27
C ARG A 538 2.10 35.02 -41.18
N ARG A 539 2.83 34.01 -40.72
CA ARG A 539 3.12 32.78 -41.47
C ARG A 539 2.20 31.62 -41.08
N ASN A 540 1.19 31.83 -40.23
CA ASN A 540 0.28 30.78 -39.75
C ASN A 540 0.96 29.59 -39.06
N ARG A 541 2.15 29.80 -38.51
CA ARG A 541 2.90 28.78 -37.77
C ARG A 541 2.37 28.60 -36.36
N HIS A 542 1.92 29.65 -35.70
CA HIS A 542 1.35 29.57 -34.34
C HIS A 542 -0.16 29.73 -34.39
N LYS A 543 -0.89 28.72 -33.95
CA LYS A 543 -2.35 28.76 -33.83
C LYS A 543 -2.74 28.54 -32.37
N LEU A 544 -3.64 29.38 -31.88
CA LEU A 544 -4.27 29.24 -30.57
C LEU A 544 -5.76 28.99 -30.78
N SER A 545 -6.27 27.94 -30.15
CA SER A 545 -7.68 27.59 -30.17
C SER A 545 -8.23 27.60 -28.74
N ILE A 546 -9.43 28.14 -28.57
CA ILE A 546 -10.21 28.04 -27.33
C ILE A 546 -11.57 27.49 -27.73
N GLY A 547 -12.03 26.46 -27.03
CA GLY A 547 -13.31 25.84 -27.30
C GLY A 547 -14.03 25.39 -26.05
N GLY A 548 -15.31 25.07 -26.22
CA GLY A 548 -16.16 24.56 -25.17
C GLY A 548 -17.17 23.59 -25.73
N TYR A 549 -17.77 22.81 -24.84
CA TYR A 549 -18.89 21.94 -25.16
C TYR A 549 -20.00 22.08 -24.12
N CYS A 550 -21.22 21.75 -24.51
CA CYS A 550 -22.34 21.56 -23.60
C CYS A 550 -23.30 20.47 -24.11
N GLY A 551 -24.07 19.88 -23.20
CA GLY A 551 -25.05 18.88 -23.57
C GLY A 551 -25.87 18.36 -22.38
N ILE A 552 -26.88 17.55 -22.68
CA ILE A 552 -27.70 16.89 -21.66
C ILE A 552 -27.36 15.40 -21.69
N GLN A 553 -26.81 14.91 -20.59
CA GLN A 553 -26.42 13.51 -20.45
C GLN A 553 -27.49 12.71 -19.71
N GLN A 554 -27.59 11.44 -20.07
CA GLN A 554 -28.50 10.49 -19.47
C GLN A 554 -27.74 9.29 -18.92
N ARG A 555 -28.07 8.86 -17.70
CA ARG A 555 -27.58 7.62 -17.09
C ARG A 555 -28.74 6.73 -16.74
N MET A 556 -28.60 5.44 -17.01
CA MET A 556 -29.63 4.43 -16.78
C MET A 556 -29.05 3.20 -16.10
N LEU A 557 -29.84 2.57 -15.26
CA LEU A 557 -29.52 1.31 -14.60
C LEU A 557 -30.76 0.42 -14.61
N ASN A 558 -30.61 -0.83 -15.02
CA ASN A 558 -31.69 -1.81 -15.00
C ASN A 558 -31.60 -2.66 -13.73
N TYR A 559 -32.49 -2.41 -12.76
CA TYR A 559 -32.55 -3.17 -11.51
C TYR A 559 -33.13 -4.57 -11.71
N ASP A 560 -33.96 -4.78 -12.74
CA ASP A 560 -34.56 -6.09 -13.04
C ASP A 560 -33.53 -7.11 -13.54
N ALA A 561 -32.36 -6.63 -13.98
CA ALA A 561 -31.24 -7.46 -14.39
C ALA A 561 -30.29 -7.82 -13.22
N LEU A 562 -30.57 -7.34 -12.01
CA LEU A 562 -29.82 -7.66 -10.80
C LEU A 562 -30.45 -8.84 -10.07
N THR A 563 -29.63 -9.56 -9.32
CA THR A 563 -30.04 -10.65 -8.43
C THR A 563 -29.84 -10.22 -6.98
N PHE A 564 -30.82 -10.53 -6.13
CA PHE A 564 -30.83 -10.17 -4.71
C PHE A 564 -30.83 -11.42 -3.83
N ASP A 565 -30.34 -11.29 -2.59
CA ASP A 565 -30.19 -12.42 -1.67
C ASP A 565 -31.54 -13.08 -1.36
N GLU A 566 -32.64 -12.32 -1.33
CA GLU A 566 -34.01 -12.81 -1.13
C GLU A 566 -34.48 -13.76 -2.24
N GLN A 567 -33.86 -13.69 -3.42
CA GLN A 567 -34.11 -14.59 -4.53
C GLN A 567 -33.38 -15.94 -4.36
N TYR A 568 -32.54 -16.10 -3.34
CA TYR A 568 -31.89 -17.36 -2.98
C TYR A 568 -32.51 -17.95 -1.70
N GLN A 569 -33.26 -19.05 -1.83
CA GLN A 569 -33.80 -19.79 -0.69
C GLN A 569 -33.27 -21.22 -0.67
N HIS A 570 -32.74 -21.66 0.47
CA HIS A 570 -32.16 -23.01 0.65
C HIS A 570 -31.08 -23.37 -0.39
N GLY A 571 -30.34 -22.37 -0.88
CA GLY A 571 -29.31 -22.56 -1.91
C GLY A 571 -29.82 -22.60 -3.36
N TYR A 572 -31.13 -22.42 -3.59
CA TYR A 572 -31.74 -22.37 -4.91
C TYR A 572 -32.19 -20.96 -5.28
N TYR A 573 -31.92 -20.56 -6.52
CA TYR A 573 -32.37 -19.28 -7.08
C TYR A 573 -33.81 -19.38 -7.61
N SER A 574 -34.66 -18.43 -7.22
CA SER A 574 -36.03 -18.24 -7.71
C SER A 574 -36.26 -16.76 -8.02
N ALA A 575 -36.52 -16.44 -9.30
CA ALA A 575 -36.78 -15.08 -9.75
C ALA A 575 -38.12 -14.52 -9.25
N ASP A 576 -39.06 -15.39 -8.88
CA ASP A 576 -40.42 -15.04 -8.45
C ASP A 576 -40.48 -14.58 -6.98
N ASN A 577 -39.38 -14.71 -6.24
CA ASN A 577 -39.32 -14.23 -4.86
C ASN A 577 -39.38 -12.70 -4.81
N PRO A 578 -40.20 -12.12 -3.92
CA PRO A 578 -40.38 -10.67 -3.85
C PRO A 578 -39.09 -9.98 -3.38
N ILE A 579 -38.65 -8.98 -4.16
CA ILE A 579 -37.54 -8.10 -3.80
C ILE A 579 -38.08 -7.01 -2.86
N THR A 580 -37.50 -6.89 -1.68
CA THR A 580 -37.87 -5.89 -0.65
C THR A 580 -37.11 -4.57 -0.82
N GLU A 581 -36.04 -4.55 -1.61
CA GLU A 581 -35.27 -3.35 -1.95
C GLU A 581 -36.07 -2.40 -2.85
N ASN A 582 -36.18 -1.14 -2.43
CA ASN A 582 -36.93 -0.11 -3.14
C ASN A 582 -35.97 0.84 -3.87
N PHE A 583 -35.94 0.76 -5.21
CA PHE A 583 -35.09 1.62 -6.04
C PHE A 583 -35.85 2.84 -6.55
N PRO A 584 -35.61 4.05 -6.00
CA PRO A 584 -36.43 5.21 -6.29
C PRO A 584 -36.21 5.78 -7.70
N LYS A 585 -35.06 5.53 -8.34
CA LYS A 585 -34.73 6.02 -9.69
C LYS A 585 -33.88 5.02 -10.46
N SER A 586 -34.29 4.71 -11.68
CA SER A 586 -33.51 3.93 -12.66
C SER A 586 -32.87 4.81 -13.75
N LYS A 587 -33.21 6.10 -13.79
CA LYS A 587 -32.76 7.05 -14.81
C LYS A 587 -32.44 8.41 -14.21
N ILE A 588 -31.33 9.00 -14.64
CA ILE A 588 -30.88 10.34 -14.25
C ILE A 588 -30.58 11.13 -15.51
N LEU A 589 -31.04 12.38 -15.55
CA LEU A 589 -30.76 13.34 -16.60
C LEU A 589 -30.06 14.56 -15.99
N PHE A 590 -28.97 15.02 -16.59
CA PHE A 590 -28.27 16.21 -16.12
C PHE A 590 -27.60 16.97 -17.26
N PHE A 591 -27.52 18.29 -17.12
CA PHE A 591 -26.74 19.15 -18.00
C PHE A 591 -25.24 19.01 -17.67
N ASP A 592 -24.38 19.09 -18.68
CA ASP A 592 -22.93 19.05 -18.55
C ASP A 592 -22.26 20.04 -19.50
N TRP A 593 -21.16 20.65 -19.07
CA TRP A 593 -20.35 21.52 -19.92
C TRP A 593 -18.88 21.48 -19.55
N GLY A 594 -18.04 21.85 -20.53
CA GLY A 594 -16.59 21.90 -20.37
C GLY A 594 -15.94 22.90 -21.31
N LEU A 595 -14.65 23.15 -21.06
CA LEU A 595 -13.82 24.10 -21.80
C LEU A 595 -12.47 23.49 -22.14
N GLY A 596 -11.78 24.08 -23.12
CA GLY A 596 -10.39 23.75 -23.39
C GLY A 596 -9.67 24.80 -24.21
N ALA A 597 -8.36 24.70 -24.18
CA ALA A 597 -7.43 25.50 -24.96
C ALA A 597 -6.41 24.60 -25.64
N ASN A 598 -5.99 24.97 -26.84
CA ASN A 598 -4.99 24.24 -27.61
C ASN A 598 -4.06 25.21 -28.32
N TRP A 599 -2.78 24.92 -28.28
CA TRP A 599 -1.74 25.62 -29.03
C TRP A 599 -1.11 24.65 -30.03
N SER A 600 -0.95 25.11 -31.27
CA SER A 600 -0.29 24.35 -32.33
C SER A 600 0.79 25.20 -32.98
N PHE A 601 2.00 24.65 -33.07
CA PHE A 601 3.14 25.25 -33.72
C PHE A 601 3.62 24.39 -34.88
N PHE A 602 3.61 24.94 -36.09
CA PHE A 602 4.08 24.29 -37.31
C PHE A 602 5.43 24.89 -37.71
N ALA A 603 6.52 24.19 -37.37
CA ALA A 603 7.87 24.63 -37.69
C ALA A 603 8.17 24.44 -39.19
N SER A 604 7.67 23.36 -39.78
CA SER A 604 7.75 23.04 -41.21
C SER A 604 6.50 22.26 -41.64
N SER A 605 6.42 21.83 -42.91
CA SER A 605 5.35 20.94 -43.38
C SER A 605 5.39 19.55 -42.73
N ALA A 606 6.56 19.12 -42.23
CA ALA A 606 6.77 17.81 -41.62
C ALA A 606 7.03 17.88 -40.11
N THR A 607 7.24 19.06 -39.54
CA THR A 607 7.53 19.26 -38.12
C THR A 607 6.46 20.10 -37.45
N SER A 608 5.77 19.52 -36.46
CA SER A 608 4.73 20.21 -35.70
C SER A 608 4.77 19.86 -34.22
N PHE A 609 4.25 20.77 -33.40
CA PHE A 609 4.10 20.63 -31.96
C PHE A 609 2.70 21.04 -31.57
N ILE A 610 2.03 20.26 -30.73
CA ILE A 610 0.68 20.54 -30.26
C ILE A 610 0.66 20.34 -28.75
N ALA A 611 0.12 21.33 -28.03
CA ALA A 611 -0.07 21.25 -26.60
C ALA A 611 -1.48 21.73 -26.26
N GLY A 612 -2.16 21.07 -25.33
CA GLY A 612 -3.50 21.50 -24.95
C GLY A 612 -3.89 21.10 -23.53
N VAL A 613 -4.90 21.80 -23.04
CA VAL A 613 -5.57 21.58 -21.76
C VAL A 613 -7.08 21.59 -21.97
N SER A 614 -7.80 20.67 -21.35
CA SER A 614 -9.27 20.69 -21.31
C SER A 614 -9.78 20.33 -19.93
N ALA A 615 -10.96 20.85 -19.57
CA ALA A 615 -11.67 20.59 -18.34
C ALA A 615 -13.14 20.27 -18.64
N SER A 616 -13.54 19.05 -18.34
CA SER A 616 -14.90 18.51 -18.46
C SER A 616 -15.64 18.55 -17.12
N HIS A 617 -16.97 18.57 -17.15
CA HIS A 617 -17.84 18.53 -15.97
C HIS A 617 -17.68 19.73 -15.02
N LEU A 618 -17.53 20.93 -15.58
CA LEU A 618 -17.29 22.14 -14.80
C LEU A 618 -18.43 22.48 -13.82
N ASN A 619 -19.66 22.04 -14.11
CA ASN A 619 -20.81 22.17 -13.22
C ASN A 619 -20.99 21.03 -12.20
N GLN A 620 -20.12 20.01 -12.21
CA GLN A 620 -20.17 18.86 -11.31
C GLN A 620 -21.58 18.28 -11.08
N PRO A 621 -22.26 17.79 -12.13
CA PRO A 621 -23.65 17.37 -12.05
C PRO A 621 -23.89 16.25 -11.01
N ARG A 622 -25.07 16.23 -10.41
CA ARG A 622 -25.48 15.17 -9.47
C ARG A 622 -25.78 13.88 -10.22
N MET A 623 -25.21 12.77 -9.76
CA MET A 623 -25.30 11.47 -10.43
C MET A 623 -25.86 10.35 -9.58
N SER A 624 -26.43 10.65 -8.41
CA SER A 624 -26.99 9.62 -7.54
C SER A 624 -28.37 9.16 -7.99
N PHE A 625 -28.55 7.84 -8.06
CA PHE A 625 -29.85 7.19 -8.23
C PHE A 625 -30.67 7.23 -6.92
N GLU A 626 -30.02 7.51 -5.78
CA GLU A 626 -30.68 7.66 -4.49
C GLU A 626 -30.93 9.12 -4.09
N ASN A 627 -32.01 9.33 -3.33
CA ASN A 627 -32.40 10.65 -2.86
C ASN A 627 -31.49 11.18 -1.74
N SER A 628 -30.93 10.30 -0.90
CA SER A 628 -30.14 10.64 0.30
C SER A 628 -28.67 10.95 0.01
N SER A 629 -28.10 10.47 -1.10
CA SER A 629 -26.67 10.61 -1.39
C SER A 629 -26.35 11.74 -2.37
N LEU A 630 -25.44 12.62 -1.95
CA LEU A 630 -24.92 13.78 -2.71
C LEU A 630 -23.67 13.40 -3.52
N VAL A 631 -23.80 12.43 -4.43
CA VAL A 631 -22.71 12.04 -5.34
C VAL A 631 -22.72 12.95 -6.57
N ARG A 632 -21.61 13.66 -6.81
CA ARG A 632 -21.42 14.56 -7.97
C ARG A 632 -20.34 14.03 -8.91
N LEU A 633 -20.47 14.30 -10.20
CA LEU A 633 -19.45 14.02 -11.22
C LEU A 633 -18.27 14.96 -11.00
N PRO A 634 -17.07 14.47 -10.69
CA PRO A 634 -15.93 15.34 -10.50
C PRO A 634 -15.46 15.93 -11.84
N VAL A 635 -14.91 17.15 -11.77
CA VAL A 635 -14.24 17.78 -12.91
C VAL A 635 -13.12 16.87 -13.39
N ARG A 636 -13.08 16.63 -14.70
CA ARG A 636 -11.99 15.90 -15.36
C ARG A 636 -11.12 16.86 -16.13
N THR A 637 -9.81 16.85 -15.89
CA THR A 637 -8.84 17.71 -16.57
C THR A 637 -7.90 16.87 -17.41
N ASN A 638 -7.75 17.19 -18.69
CA ASN A 638 -6.78 16.57 -19.57
C ASN A 638 -5.66 17.56 -19.92
N LEU A 639 -4.42 17.09 -19.94
CA LEU A 639 -3.27 17.78 -20.51
C LEU A 639 -2.62 16.87 -21.54
N TYR A 640 -2.18 17.42 -22.65
CA TYR A 640 -1.43 16.64 -23.63
C TYR A 640 -0.39 17.48 -24.33
N PHE A 641 0.66 16.79 -24.77
CA PHE A 641 1.66 17.32 -25.66
C PHE A 641 1.99 16.27 -26.71
N SER A 642 2.04 16.70 -27.97
CA SER A 642 2.40 15.88 -29.10
C SER A 642 3.36 16.62 -30.00
N SER A 643 4.22 15.87 -30.66
CA SER A 643 5.07 16.42 -31.70
C SER A 643 5.21 15.45 -32.85
N THR A 644 5.55 15.97 -34.02
CA THR A 644 5.83 15.20 -35.23
C THR A 644 7.17 15.65 -35.75
N PHE A 645 8.07 14.70 -36.01
CA PHE A 645 9.39 14.96 -36.58
C PHE A 645 9.65 14.04 -37.77
N PRO A 646 10.21 14.55 -38.89
CA PRO A 646 10.73 13.69 -39.93
C PRO A 646 12.05 13.08 -39.47
N VAL A 647 12.16 11.76 -39.53
CA VAL A 647 13.41 11.02 -39.32
C VAL A 647 14.11 10.80 -40.67
N SER A 648 13.32 10.59 -41.73
CA SER A 648 13.76 10.53 -43.12
C SER A 648 12.64 11.04 -44.04
N GLU A 649 12.84 11.02 -45.36
CA GLU A 649 11.81 11.41 -46.34
C GLU A 649 10.55 10.55 -46.26
N SER A 650 10.67 9.31 -45.79
CA SER A 650 9.58 8.33 -45.72
C SER A 650 9.19 7.95 -44.29
N LEU A 651 9.79 8.53 -43.25
CA LEU A 651 9.55 8.12 -41.87
C LEU A 651 9.32 9.31 -40.95
N LEU A 652 8.21 9.30 -40.21
CA LEU A 652 7.84 10.28 -39.21
C LEU A 652 7.82 9.66 -37.81
N LEU A 653 8.35 10.38 -36.83
CA LEU A 653 8.30 10.05 -35.41
C LEU A 653 7.30 10.97 -34.71
N ASN A 654 6.34 10.39 -33.99
CA ASN A 654 5.30 11.12 -33.27
C ASN A 654 5.31 10.80 -31.77
N PRO A 655 6.20 11.42 -30.97
CA PRO A 655 6.17 11.24 -29.53
C PRO A 655 5.04 12.04 -28.90
N MET A 656 4.44 11.47 -27.86
CA MET A 656 3.23 11.97 -27.22
C MET A 656 3.23 11.68 -25.73
N ILE A 657 2.70 12.63 -24.97
CA ILE A 657 2.31 12.48 -23.57
C ILE A 657 0.88 13.00 -23.38
N PHE A 658 0.10 12.26 -22.61
CA PHE A 658 -1.27 12.59 -22.23
C PHE A 658 -1.44 12.30 -20.74
N THR A 659 -2.05 13.23 -20.02
CA THR A 659 -2.38 13.06 -18.61
C THR A 659 -3.83 13.43 -18.35
N SER A 660 -4.57 12.62 -17.62
CA SER A 660 -5.95 12.90 -17.20
C SER A 660 -6.07 12.85 -15.68
N PHE A 661 -6.81 13.78 -15.09
CA PHE A 661 -7.06 13.87 -13.66
C PHE A 661 -8.56 14.02 -13.40
N GLN A 662 -9.13 13.13 -12.59
CA GLN A 662 -10.53 13.19 -12.16
C GLN A 662 -10.69 12.69 -10.72
N ARG A 663 -10.80 13.62 -9.77
CA ARG A 663 -10.81 13.35 -8.33
C ARG A 663 -9.60 12.51 -7.88
N ARG A 664 -9.77 11.19 -7.70
CA ARG A 664 -8.67 10.25 -7.33
C ARG A 664 -8.03 9.56 -8.51
N PHE A 665 -8.72 9.56 -9.65
CA PHE A 665 -8.23 8.91 -10.84
C PHE A 665 -7.19 9.83 -11.49
N TYR A 666 -5.98 9.31 -11.67
CA TYR A 666 -4.96 9.96 -12.47
C TYR A 666 -4.44 8.94 -13.48
N GLU A 667 -4.34 9.37 -14.73
CA GLU A 667 -3.86 8.56 -15.83
C GLU A 667 -2.73 9.30 -16.50
N VAL A 668 -1.60 8.63 -16.73
CA VAL A 668 -0.46 9.18 -17.45
C VAL A 668 -0.10 8.18 -18.55
N ASN A 669 -0.27 8.59 -19.80
CA ASN A 669 0.14 7.84 -20.98
C ASN A 669 1.27 8.59 -21.64
N PHE A 670 2.34 7.90 -21.98
CA PHE A 670 3.37 8.43 -22.86
C PHE A 670 3.81 7.35 -23.82
N GLY A 671 4.24 7.77 -25.00
CA GLY A 671 4.62 6.82 -26.03
C GLY A 671 5.06 7.50 -27.30
N VAL A 672 5.31 6.67 -28.30
CA VAL A 672 5.80 7.10 -29.59
C VAL A 672 5.11 6.31 -30.69
N ASN A 673 4.72 7.00 -31.75
CA ASN A 673 4.17 6.39 -32.96
C ASN A 673 5.08 6.69 -34.16
N LEU A 674 5.59 5.65 -34.79
CA LEU A 674 6.39 5.72 -36.01
C LEU A 674 5.46 5.57 -37.20
N GLU A 675 5.31 6.59 -38.05
CA GLU A 675 4.51 6.53 -39.29
C GLU A 675 5.44 6.47 -40.51
N TYR A 676 5.36 5.39 -41.29
CA TYR A 676 6.04 5.23 -42.58
C TYR A 676 5.13 5.69 -43.73
N LEU A 677 5.66 6.55 -44.58
CA LEU A 677 5.04 7.13 -45.76
C LEU A 677 5.46 6.34 -47.01
N PHE A 678 4.49 5.75 -47.72
CA PHE A 678 4.75 5.17 -49.03
C PHE A 678 4.69 6.28 -50.09
N ALA A 679 5.82 6.65 -50.69
CA ALA A 679 5.91 7.58 -51.82
C ALA A 679 5.41 6.91 -53.13
N ASP A 680 4.81 7.56 -54.13
CA ASP A 680 4.15 8.85 -54.30
C ASP A 680 3.31 8.76 -55.60
N LYS A 681 2.00 9.04 -55.53
CA LYS A 681 1.23 9.60 -56.65
C LYS A 681 0.20 10.55 -56.04
N ARG A 682 0.48 11.85 -56.19
CA ARG A 682 -0.28 13.13 -56.02
C ARG A 682 -1.74 13.20 -55.54
N ASP A 683 -2.44 12.10 -55.27
CA ASP A 683 -3.78 12.11 -54.65
C ASP A 683 -4.04 10.95 -53.65
N SER A 684 -3.10 10.01 -53.45
CA SER A 684 -3.29 8.91 -52.48
C SER A 684 -2.03 8.54 -51.71
N GLN A 685 -1.79 9.23 -50.58
CA GLN A 685 -0.77 8.82 -49.62
C GLN A 685 -1.30 7.68 -48.76
N ILE A 686 -0.67 6.50 -48.86
CA ILE A 686 -0.84 5.41 -47.90
C ILE A 686 0.24 5.57 -46.84
N THR A 687 -0.15 5.60 -45.57
CA THR A 687 0.81 5.60 -44.46
C THR A 687 0.52 4.44 -43.52
N PHE A 688 1.55 3.77 -43.04
CA PHE A 688 1.44 2.75 -41.99
C PHE A 688 2.15 3.22 -40.74
N GLY A 689 1.48 3.16 -39.60
CA GLY A 689 2.02 3.59 -38.32
C GLY A 689 2.04 2.45 -37.31
N VAL A 690 3.13 2.35 -36.56
CA VAL A 690 3.27 1.45 -35.41
C VAL A 690 3.64 2.28 -34.19
N GLY A 691 2.83 2.15 -33.14
CA GLY A 691 2.99 2.90 -31.90
C GLY A 691 3.10 2.01 -30.68
N THR A 692 3.91 2.46 -29.74
CA THR A 692 4.03 1.85 -28.41
C THR A 692 3.80 2.92 -27.36
N PHE A 693 2.87 2.66 -26.45
CA PHE A 693 2.49 3.59 -25.39
C PHE A 693 2.49 2.86 -24.06
N TYR A 694 2.91 3.56 -23.02
CA TYR A 694 2.90 3.07 -21.65
C TYR A 694 1.94 3.92 -20.84
N ARG A 695 0.88 3.29 -20.33
CA ARG A 695 -0.04 3.86 -19.37
C ARG A 695 0.45 3.48 -17.97
N TRP A 696 0.90 4.49 -17.23
CA TRP A 696 1.59 4.34 -15.96
C TRP A 696 0.82 3.42 -14.98
N ASN A 697 1.48 2.35 -14.51
CA ASN A 697 0.94 1.35 -13.59
C ASN A 697 -0.36 0.63 -14.04
N ASP A 698 -0.76 0.74 -15.32
CA ASP A 698 -1.99 0.13 -15.84
C ASP A 698 -1.71 -0.81 -17.02
N ALA A 699 -1.27 -0.27 -18.16
CA ALA A 699 -1.21 -1.01 -19.41
C ALA A 699 -0.02 -0.63 -20.31
N LEU A 700 0.52 -1.61 -21.02
CA LEU A 700 1.34 -1.40 -22.21
C LEU A 700 0.44 -1.48 -23.45
N ILE A 701 0.42 -0.43 -24.26
CA ILE A 701 -0.50 -0.29 -25.38
C ILE A 701 0.28 -0.41 -26.69
N LEU A 702 -0.14 -1.33 -27.55
CA LEU A 702 0.35 -1.42 -28.92
C LEU A 702 -0.70 -0.84 -29.87
N ILE A 703 -0.27 0.02 -30.78
CA ILE A 703 -1.14 0.70 -31.73
C ILE A 703 -0.65 0.42 -33.16
N LEU A 704 -1.56 0.05 -34.04
CA LEU A 704 -1.34 0.01 -35.48
C LEU A 704 -2.29 1.01 -36.13
N THR A 705 -1.77 1.89 -36.97
CA THR A 705 -2.57 2.85 -37.72
C THR A 705 -2.28 2.75 -39.20
N THR A 706 -3.29 3.04 -40.01
CA THR A 706 -3.10 3.23 -41.45
C THR A 706 -3.91 4.43 -41.91
N ARG A 707 -3.35 5.19 -42.84
CA ARG A 707 -4.06 6.28 -43.53
C ARG A 707 -4.15 5.89 -44.99
N TRP A 708 -5.34 5.94 -45.54
CA TRP A 708 -5.60 5.76 -46.95
C TRP A 708 -6.43 6.93 -47.45
N GLN A 709 -5.77 7.83 -48.20
CA GLN A 709 -6.37 9.09 -48.68
C GLN A 709 -6.96 9.92 -47.52
N ASN A 710 -8.28 10.07 -47.51
CA ASN A 710 -9.05 10.83 -46.54
C ASN A 710 -9.44 10.02 -45.30
N CYS A 711 -9.17 8.70 -45.29
CA CYS A 711 -9.54 7.78 -44.24
C CYS A 711 -8.32 7.45 -43.36
N LYS A 712 -8.49 7.46 -42.04
CA LYS A 712 -7.51 6.99 -41.07
C LYS A 712 -8.16 5.91 -40.22
N PHE A 713 -7.55 4.73 -40.21
CA PHE A 713 -7.94 3.59 -39.40
C PHE A 713 -6.88 3.35 -38.32
N GLY A 714 -7.33 2.93 -37.15
CA GLY A 714 -6.45 2.59 -36.04
C GLY A 714 -7.00 1.44 -35.21
N ILE A 715 -6.13 0.49 -34.88
CA ILE A 715 -6.40 -0.59 -33.94
C ILE A 715 -5.37 -0.51 -32.81
N SER A 716 -5.82 -0.66 -31.58
CA SER A 716 -4.91 -0.80 -30.45
C SER A 716 -5.34 -1.90 -29.49
N TYR A 717 -4.34 -2.46 -28.82
CA TYR A 717 -4.53 -3.45 -27.77
C TYR A 717 -3.76 -3.03 -26.51
N ASP A 718 -4.47 -3.01 -25.39
CA ASP A 718 -3.93 -2.72 -24.07
C ASP A 718 -3.53 -4.04 -23.39
N PHE A 719 -2.24 -4.27 -23.14
CA PHE A 719 -1.74 -5.37 -22.30
C PHE A 719 -1.71 -4.92 -20.84
N ASN A 720 -2.44 -5.61 -19.96
CA ASN A 720 -2.57 -5.22 -18.56
C ASN A 720 -1.32 -5.63 -17.74
N ILE A 721 -0.63 -4.62 -17.18
CA ILE A 721 0.60 -4.77 -16.39
C ILE A 721 0.41 -4.31 -14.93
N SER A 722 -0.81 -3.97 -14.54
CA SER A 722 -1.16 -3.52 -13.19
C SER A 722 -1.07 -4.64 -12.15
N THR A 723 -1.33 -4.34 -10.88
CA THR A 723 -1.47 -5.37 -9.82
C THR A 723 -2.58 -6.39 -10.10
N LEU A 724 -3.48 -6.12 -11.06
CA LEU A 724 -4.57 -6.99 -11.46
C LEU A 724 -4.17 -8.03 -12.52
N THR A 725 -2.90 -8.11 -12.95
CA THR A 725 -2.46 -9.05 -13.99
C THR A 725 -2.84 -10.51 -13.71
N ARG A 726 -2.87 -10.93 -12.43
CA ARG A 726 -3.33 -12.29 -12.05
C ARG A 726 -4.81 -12.53 -12.35
N ALA A 727 -5.65 -11.52 -12.16
CA ALA A 727 -7.09 -11.62 -12.39
C ALA A 727 -7.47 -11.39 -13.86
N SER A 728 -6.72 -10.54 -14.56
CA SER A 728 -6.98 -10.22 -15.97
C SER A 728 -6.31 -11.17 -16.96
N HIS A 729 -5.41 -12.05 -16.49
CA HIS A 729 -4.56 -12.88 -17.35
C HIS A 729 -3.82 -12.06 -18.42
N VAL A 730 -3.33 -10.87 -18.04
CA VAL A 730 -2.69 -9.89 -18.94
C VAL A 730 -3.64 -9.27 -19.99
N ARG A 731 -4.90 -9.73 -20.08
CA ARG A 731 -5.88 -9.23 -21.06
C ARG A 731 -6.37 -7.85 -20.66
N GLY A 732 -6.22 -6.87 -21.54
CA GLY A 732 -6.83 -5.54 -21.37
C GLY A 732 -8.00 -5.34 -22.31
N GLY A 733 -7.87 -4.34 -23.18
CA GLY A 733 -8.94 -3.84 -24.03
C GLY A 733 -8.53 -3.74 -25.50
N VAL A 734 -9.49 -3.88 -26.40
CA VAL A 734 -9.32 -3.64 -27.84
C VAL A 734 -9.99 -2.32 -28.17
N GLU A 735 -9.32 -1.49 -28.95
CA GLU A 735 -9.91 -0.27 -29.49
C GLU A 735 -9.80 -0.21 -31.01
N LEU A 736 -10.90 0.17 -31.64
CA LEU A 736 -11.04 0.39 -33.07
C LEU A 736 -11.42 1.84 -33.31
N SER A 737 -10.72 2.49 -34.22
CA SER A 737 -10.90 3.90 -34.55
C SER A 737 -10.95 4.09 -36.06
N LEU A 738 -11.93 4.85 -36.53
CA LEU A 738 -12.08 5.24 -37.93
C LEU A 738 -12.34 6.74 -37.99
N MET A 739 -11.55 7.45 -38.78
CA MET A 739 -11.72 8.88 -39.02
C MET A 739 -11.70 9.17 -40.51
N TYR A 740 -12.65 9.96 -40.99
CA TYR A 740 -12.72 10.39 -42.38
C TYR A 740 -12.75 11.92 -42.46
N ILE A 741 -11.88 12.50 -43.31
CA ILE A 741 -11.81 13.94 -43.56
C ILE A 741 -12.31 14.22 -44.96
N PHE A 742 -13.44 14.91 -45.07
CA PHE A 742 -13.97 15.33 -46.37
C PHE A 742 -13.13 16.47 -46.92
N ARG A 743 -12.50 16.31 -48.07
CA ARG A 743 -11.73 17.36 -48.75
C ARG A 743 -12.44 17.80 -50.03
N ARG A 744 -12.27 19.06 -50.44
CA ARG A 744 -12.77 19.51 -51.75
C ARG A 744 -11.98 18.78 -52.83
N VAL A 745 -12.67 18.02 -53.66
CA VAL A 745 -12.11 17.57 -54.94
C VAL A 745 -11.88 18.82 -55.77
N ALA A 746 -10.66 19.01 -56.26
CA ALA A 746 -10.41 20.03 -57.28
C ALA A 746 -11.20 19.62 -58.54
N ILE A 747 -12.38 20.20 -58.72
CA ILE A 747 -13.05 20.17 -60.02
C ILE A 747 -12.12 20.94 -60.94
N LYS A 748 -11.42 20.23 -61.84
CA LYS A 748 -10.86 20.86 -63.04
C LYS A 748 -12.04 21.58 -63.68
N SER A 749 -12.01 22.90 -63.72
CA SER A 749 -12.89 23.65 -64.61
C SER A 749 -12.65 23.07 -66.00
N ALA A 750 -13.63 22.32 -66.52
CA ALA A 750 -13.72 22.03 -67.92
C ALA A 750 -13.59 23.37 -68.65
N GLY A 751 -12.75 23.42 -69.68
CA GLY A 751 -12.55 24.61 -70.49
C GLY A 751 -13.91 25.17 -70.88
N ARG A 752 -14.05 26.49 -70.78
CA ARG A 752 -15.05 27.18 -71.59
C ARG A 752 -14.73 26.83 -73.05
N GLU A 753 -15.52 25.96 -73.65
CA GLU A 753 -15.69 26.00 -75.10
C GLU A 753 -16.27 27.37 -75.45
N PRO A 754 -15.72 28.09 -76.45
CA PRO A 754 -16.33 29.32 -76.91
C PRO A 754 -17.69 29.01 -77.54
N CYS A 755 -18.70 29.82 -77.20
CA CYS A 755 -20.00 29.81 -77.87
C CYS A 755 -19.79 30.18 -79.35
N PRO A 756 -20.35 29.46 -80.34
CA PRO A 756 -20.07 29.69 -81.76
C PRO A 756 -20.87 30.85 -82.38
N PHE A 757 -21.09 31.96 -81.65
CA PHE A 757 -21.89 33.09 -82.15
C PHE A 757 -21.29 34.50 -81.97
N ASP A 758 -20.00 34.64 -81.63
CA ASP A 758 -19.33 35.95 -81.56
C ASP A 758 -18.16 36.10 -82.55
N ILE A 759 -18.37 35.74 -83.83
CA ILE A 759 -17.65 36.32 -84.98
C ILE A 759 -18.61 36.39 -86.18
N MET A 760 -19.42 37.45 -86.24
CA MET A 760 -19.71 38.25 -87.46
C MET A 760 -20.47 39.51 -87.07
#